data_AF-A0A372RKG9-F1
#
_entry.id   AF-A0A372RKG9-F1
#
_cell.length_a   1.000
_cell.length_b   1.000
_cell.length_c   1.000
_cell.angle_alpha   90.00
_cell.angle_beta   90.00
_cell.angle_gamma   90.00
#
_symmetry.space_group_name_H-M   'P 1'
#
loop_
_entity.id
_entity.type
_entity.pdbx_description
1 polymer ?
#
loop_
_entity_poly.entity_id
_entity_poly.type
_entity_poly.pdbx_seq_one_letter_code
_entity_poly.pdbx_strand_id
1 'polypeptide(L)'
;MDNESSVPSRHRRHSHSHVTSRGIGNKFIDDNSIEVHSKKYDNTSKVLHKTNENDLENGPPSLPPRPQNKPALPDRPRKLDRNNGKHKSKREKEASGSDSDHSEDRASDTPDATRVNRRPPRFRDIKDINSKVTTRIFAIAGKFIITSTGHTRVWLLADGTNIRTISHDDSKAASLCWRPTRRVEDVGRYTWCGTQDGHLFAIDINNEKYIEINKKAHSSQISFILRHGLQLWTLDDSGKLLIWPEGDDGVVSLKSKPQNIKVSSKVNCAIVVGKHLWLSSGKAIEILNPLETQGLVLEKIELGNDVGNVKCMTYMKQIKHMKQMNFVYIGHDDGKISVWNTKTYEREFTVNVAVYCINSLLSVGDYLWVGFNTGMIYIYDVQSYPWIVIKEWKAHKTPIVGMQLDETGLLRVEKLQVASLSEEGQIITWDGLMTEDWIADEMIVRELEYCDFRNVKVLICSWNIDASKPAELESCSDGIQFLKKLFESTKSPDIIVVGFQEIIDLESKKMTAKTMLLSKKKADKQMNENITLRYKLWYDKLIEFVKQYTKQEYEVLVSDNLVGLFTCIFAKKSEKGKIRDTDVAIKKTGLKGLHGNKGSIATRFIYDDSSICFVNCHLAAGQTQIKERNTDVAKILDNTVFPSRENNSWDDNEGVFALGGDGSMVLDHEIVFFSGDLNYRINLPREKVFEAIEEKNFSFLLEHDQLSKQMNKNPGFRLRSFKEGVPNFAPTYKYDPGTNTYDTSEKKRTPAWCDRILYFGTNIVKQEHYSRYECKISDHRPISGAFKIRIKRIRKSHQAEVKEDVERIWKEKIKDKKREIMIKWIKGCGWDEQSAIRTLDENYGDLRKTVDELKRK
;
A
#
# COMPACT_ATOMS: atom_id res chain seq x y z
N MET A 1 -52.50 3.21 -36.83
CA MET A 1 -53.72 3.45 -36.05
C MET A 1 -54.06 2.16 -35.35
N ASP A 2 -54.05 2.24 -34.03
CA ASP A 2 -54.88 1.54 -33.05
C ASP A 2 -54.96 0.00 -32.99
N ASN A 3 -54.63 -0.46 -31.79
CA ASN A 3 -55.33 -1.46 -30.95
C ASN A 3 -55.14 -2.98 -31.10
N GLU A 4 -54.54 -3.53 -30.03
CA GLU A 4 -55.11 -4.54 -29.13
C GLU A 4 -55.27 -6.02 -29.54
N SER A 5 -54.38 -6.82 -28.93
CA SER A 5 -54.74 -7.87 -27.95
C SER A 5 -54.97 -9.33 -28.38
N SER A 6 -54.89 -10.17 -27.33
CA SER A 6 -55.37 -11.55 -27.18
C SER A 6 -54.43 -12.71 -27.54
N VAL A 7 -54.23 -13.55 -26.52
CA VAL A 7 -53.71 -14.93 -26.56
C VAL A 7 -54.91 -15.86 -26.38
N PRO A 8 -54.89 -17.07 -26.98
CA PRO A 8 -55.33 -18.23 -26.18
C PRO A 8 -54.44 -19.47 -26.32
N SER A 9 -54.58 -20.36 -25.34
CA SER A 9 -53.75 -21.56 -25.12
C SER A 9 -54.48 -22.88 -25.43
N ARG A 10 -53.73 -23.98 -25.58
CA ARG A 10 -54.12 -25.40 -25.32
C ARG A 10 -52.85 -26.27 -25.42
N HIS A 11 -52.35 -27.02 -24.43
CA HIS A 11 -52.89 -28.11 -23.57
C HIS A 11 -52.79 -29.55 -24.15
N ARG A 12 -51.91 -30.37 -23.55
CA ARG A 12 -52.00 -31.82 -23.17
C ARG A 12 -50.65 -32.25 -22.56
N ARG A 13 -50.47 -33.19 -21.61
CA ARG A 13 -51.21 -33.72 -20.42
C ARG A 13 -50.45 -34.99 -19.94
N HIS A 14 -50.00 -35.04 -18.68
CA HIS A 14 -49.76 -36.23 -17.81
C HIS A 14 -48.75 -37.34 -18.25
N SER A 15 -48.17 -38.22 -17.40
CA SER A 15 -48.25 -38.55 -15.94
C SER A 15 -46.95 -39.28 -15.51
N HIS A 16 -46.27 -38.94 -14.40
CA HIS A 16 -46.40 -39.51 -13.03
C HIS A 16 -46.18 -41.03 -12.84
N SER A 17 -45.20 -41.42 -12.02
CA SER A 17 -45.37 -42.34 -10.86
C SER A 17 -44.12 -42.38 -9.93
N HIS A 18 -44.35 -42.61 -8.64
CA HIS A 18 -43.33 -42.84 -7.58
C HIS A 18 -43.25 -44.33 -7.23
N VAL A 19 -42.10 -44.81 -6.73
CA VAL A 19 -42.01 -46.00 -5.85
C VAL A 19 -40.97 -45.75 -4.74
N THR A 20 -41.24 -46.28 -3.54
CA THR A 20 -40.43 -46.19 -2.30
C THR A 20 -40.01 -47.57 -1.78
N SER A 21 -38.85 -47.66 -1.12
CA SER A 21 -38.51 -48.62 -0.02
C SER A 21 -37.02 -48.43 0.36
N ARG A 22 -36.67 -48.18 1.64
CA ARG A 22 -36.44 -49.13 2.75
C ARG A 22 -35.36 -50.19 2.46
N GLY A 23 -34.26 -50.14 3.20
CA GLY A 23 -33.18 -51.13 3.14
C GLY A 23 -33.25 -52.19 4.24
N ILE A 24 -32.25 -53.08 4.26
CA ILE A 24 -31.81 -54.01 5.32
C ILE A 24 -30.33 -54.28 5.04
N GLY A 25 -29.50 -54.38 6.07
CA GLY A 25 -28.08 -54.72 5.92
C GLY A 25 -27.82 -56.23 6.02
N ASN A 26 -26.61 -56.67 5.63
CA ASN A 26 -26.03 -57.88 6.22
C ASN A 26 -24.48 -57.87 6.15
N LYS A 27 -23.89 -58.83 6.86
CA LYS A 27 -22.51 -58.86 7.35
C LYS A 27 -21.60 -59.86 6.61
N PHE A 28 -20.28 -59.68 6.84
CA PHE A 28 -19.22 -60.71 7.00
C PHE A 28 -18.42 -61.28 5.80
N ILE A 29 -17.10 -61.41 6.07
CA ILE A 29 -16.09 -62.38 5.58
C ILE A 29 -15.58 -62.21 4.12
N ASP A 30 -14.33 -62.52 3.78
CA ASP A 30 -12.99 -62.24 4.38
C ASP A 30 -11.90 -62.72 3.38
N ASP A 31 -10.67 -62.22 3.56
CA ASP A 31 -9.37 -62.84 3.19
C ASP A 31 -8.88 -63.08 1.74
N ASN A 32 -7.53 -63.19 1.69
CA ASN A 32 -6.59 -63.56 0.60
C ASN A 32 -6.33 -62.50 -0.51
N SER A 33 -5.20 -61.78 -0.62
CA SER A 33 -3.75 -61.96 -0.33
C SER A 33 -2.89 -62.41 -1.53
N ILE A 34 -1.62 -61.97 -1.54
CA ILE A 34 -0.46 -62.46 -2.34
C ILE A 34 -0.45 -61.97 -3.81
N GLU A 35 0.27 -60.86 -4.13
CA GLU A 35 1.70 -60.77 -4.54
C GLU A 35 1.86 -60.71 -6.10
N VAL A 36 2.91 -60.20 -6.77
CA VAL A 36 4.07 -59.30 -6.47
C VAL A 36 4.61 -58.77 -7.82
N HIS A 37 5.03 -57.50 -8.01
CA HIS A 37 6.42 -57.00 -7.93
C HIS A 37 6.48 -55.54 -8.43
N SER A 38 7.24 -54.65 -7.78
CA SER A 38 8.01 -53.62 -8.49
C SER A 38 9.34 -53.38 -7.75
N LYS A 39 10.45 -53.31 -8.50
CA LYS A 39 11.80 -53.27 -7.93
C LYS A 39 12.21 -51.84 -7.58
N LYS A 40 12.91 -51.71 -6.44
CA LYS A 40 13.57 -50.50 -5.95
C LYS A 40 14.53 -49.90 -6.99
N TYR A 41 14.59 -48.57 -7.02
CA TYR A 41 15.86 -47.86 -6.88
C TYR A 41 15.71 -46.82 -5.76
N ASP A 42 16.71 -46.75 -4.88
CA ASP A 42 16.62 -46.18 -3.53
C ASP A 42 17.55 -44.96 -3.40
N ASN A 43 17.13 -43.91 -2.68
CA ASN A 43 17.91 -42.78 -2.13
C ASN A 43 18.79 -41.93 -3.09
N THR A 44 18.76 -40.60 -3.04
CA THR A 44 19.02 -39.77 -1.85
C THR A 44 18.36 -38.39 -1.91
N SER A 45 17.45 -38.10 -0.96
CA SER A 45 16.96 -36.73 -0.65
C SER A 45 16.50 -36.63 0.81
N LYS A 46 17.43 -36.71 1.77
CA LYS A 46 17.17 -36.40 3.18
C LYS A 46 17.75 -35.04 3.57
N VAL A 47 16.99 -33.98 3.32
CA VAL A 47 17.03 -32.75 4.13
C VAL A 47 15.59 -32.39 4.46
N LEU A 48 15.05 -33.07 5.47
CA LEU A 48 13.75 -32.74 6.06
C LEU A 48 13.90 -31.46 6.87
N HIS A 49 13.28 -30.38 6.43
CA HIS A 49 12.84 -29.37 7.38
C HIS A 49 11.79 -30.01 8.28
N LYS A 50 12.12 -30.21 9.56
CA LYS A 50 11.11 -30.36 10.59
C LYS A 50 10.36 -29.04 10.70
N THR A 51 9.18 -28.96 10.12
CA THR A 51 8.16 -28.02 10.58
C THR A 51 7.76 -28.41 11.99
N ASN A 52 8.00 -27.55 12.98
CA ASN A 52 7.46 -27.76 14.31
C ASN A 52 5.93 -27.60 14.25
N GLU A 53 5.18 -28.62 14.65
CA GLU A 53 3.71 -28.57 14.72
C GLU A 53 3.17 -27.73 15.90
N ASN A 54 3.99 -26.83 16.45
CA ASN A 54 3.69 -26.06 17.67
C ASN A 54 3.61 -24.53 17.47
N ASP A 55 3.76 -24.00 16.25
CA ASP A 55 3.68 -22.55 15.98
C ASP A 55 2.27 -22.07 15.57
N LEU A 56 1.24 -22.92 15.71
CA LEU A 56 -0.18 -22.55 15.56
C LEU A 56 -0.73 -21.96 16.87
N GLU A 57 -0.20 -20.81 17.29
CA GLU A 57 -0.86 -20.01 18.34
C GLU A 57 -2.15 -19.38 17.81
N ASN A 58 -3.27 -19.77 18.42
CA ASN A 58 -4.62 -19.29 18.11
C ASN A 58 -4.82 -17.82 18.52
N GLY A 59 -4.37 -16.89 17.68
CA GLY A 59 -4.81 -15.50 17.72
C GLY A 59 -6.17 -15.30 17.00
N PRO A 60 -7.03 -14.36 17.45
CA PRO A 60 -8.16 -13.90 16.64
C PRO A 60 -7.64 -13.35 15.30
N PRO A 61 -8.45 -13.28 14.23
CA PRO A 61 -7.94 -12.86 12.93
C PRO A 61 -7.33 -11.46 12.99
N SER A 62 -6.01 -11.42 12.79
CA SER A 62 -5.38 -10.25 12.21
C SER A 62 -5.94 -10.06 10.80
N LEU A 63 -6.14 -8.81 10.45
CA LEU A 63 -6.22 -8.34 9.06
C LEU A 63 -5.02 -8.91 8.24
N PRO A 64 -5.08 -8.98 6.89
CA PRO A 64 -4.13 -9.65 5.99
C PRO A 64 -2.71 -9.83 6.54
N PRO A 65 -2.21 -11.08 6.59
CA PRO A 65 -1.08 -11.47 7.42
C PRO A 65 0.11 -10.55 7.22
N ARG A 66 0.64 -10.02 8.33
CA ARG A 66 1.72 -9.02 8.29
C ARG A 66 2.87 -9.54 7.43
N PRO A 67 3.49 -8.70 6.57
CA PRO A 67 4.56 -9.15 5.67
C PRO A 67 5.70 -9.84 6.41
N GLN A 68 5.70 -11.17 6.43
CA GLN A 68 6.76 -11.97 7.04
C GLN A 68 8.02 -11.81 6.19
N ASN A 69 8.99 -10.99 6.61
CA ASN A 69 10.39 -11.00 6.18
C ASN A 69 11.22 -9.91 6.88
N LYS A 70 11.77 -10.17 8.08
CA LYS A 70 13.03 -9.54 8.56
C LYS A 70 13.81 -10.52 9.45
N PRO A 71 15.15 -10.62 9.28
CA PRO A 71 16.03 -11.13 10.34
C PRO A 71 15.97 -10.21 11.58
N ALA A 72 16.30 -10.74 12.75
CA ALA A 72 16.33 -9.96 13.98
C ALA A 72 17.30 -8.76 13.90
N LEU A 73 16.87 -7.61 14.43
CA LEU A 73 17.75 -6.45 14.65
C LEU A 73 18.56 -6.67 15.94
N PRO A 74 19.86 -6.31 15.97
CA PRO A 74 20.64 -6.31 17.21
C PRO A 74 20.19 -5.18 18.16
N ASP A 75 20.36 -5.39 19.46
CA ASP A 75 19.99 -4.44 20.51
C ASP A 75 20.74 -3.11 20.41
N ARG A 76 20.06 -2.02 20.83
CA ARG A 76 20.65 -0.68 20.87
C ARG A 76 21.70 -0.57 21.99
N PRO A 77 22.88 0.05 21.74
CA PRO A 77 23.81 0.37 22.82
C PRO A 77 23.22 1.43 23.76
N ARG A 78 23.54 1.30 25.06
CA ARG A 78 23.09 2.22 26.11
C ARG A 78 23.71 3.61 25.94
N LYS A 79 22.96 4.67 26.27
CA LYS A 79 23.48 6.05 26.34
C LYS A 79 24.57 6.13 27.41
N LEU A 80 25.71 6.74 27.06
CA LEU A 80 26.74 7.19 28.00
C LEU A 80 26.51 8.64 28.40
N ASP A 81 26.93 8.98 29.62
CA ASP A 81 26.61 10.26 30.26
C ASP A 81 27.30 11.48 29.63
N ARG A 82 26.62 12.62 29.75
CA ARG A 82 27.20 13.95 29.46
C ARG A 82 28.05 14.40 30.63
N ASN A 83 29.26 14.88 30.37
CA ASN A 83 30.01 15.66 31.35
C ASN A 83 30.56 16.98 30.76
N ASN A 84 30.70 17.98 31.63
CA ASN A 84 30.89 19.39 31.26
C ASN A 84 32.33 19.73 30.80
N GLY A 85 32.44 20.74 29.92
CA GLY A 85 33.72 21.38 29.60
C GLY A 85 33.54 22.68 28.80
N LYS A 86 33.58 23.85 29.46
CA LYS A 86 33.64 25.17 28.80
C LYS A 86 35.08 25.54 28.49
N HIS A 87 35.38 26.08 27.30
CA HIS A 87 36.39 27.13 27.15
C HIS A 87 36.17 27.99 25.88
N LYS A 88 36.63 29.25 25.92
CA LYS A 88 36.52 30.25 24.84
C LYS A 88 37.84 30.33 24.05
N SER A 89 37.82 30.57 22.73
CA SER A 89 38.08 31.93 22.18
C SER A 89 38.33 31.99 20.65
N LYS A 90 37.98 33.16 20.08
CA LYS A 90 38.48 33.89 18.89
C LYS A 90 38.94 33.16 17.60
N ARG A 91 38.16 33.46 16.55
CA ARG A 91 38.49 33.66 15.12
C ARG A 91 39.99 33.72 14.73
N GLU A 92 40.30 33.04 13.62
CA GLU A 92 40.88 33.69 12.44
C GLU A 92 40.31 33.06 11.15
N LYS A 93 40.42 33.73 10.00
CA LYS A 93 39.79 33.32 8.73
C LYS A 93 40.83 32.70 7.80
N GLU A 94 40.50 31.55 7.20
CA GLU A 94 40.99 31.24 5.84
C GLU A 94 40.03 30.27 5.13
N ALA A 95 40.02 30.32 3.79
CA ALA A 95 38.92 29.81 2.99
C ALA A 95 39.18 28.39 2.45
N SER A 96 38.38 27.42 2.89
CA SER A 96 38.13 26.19 2.14
C SER A 96 36.68 25.72 2.36
N GLY A 97 35.87 25.76 1.31
CA GLY A 97 34.47 25.35 1.34
C GLY A 97 34.34 23.83 1.37
N SER A 98 34.46 23.24 2.56
CA SER A 98 34.16 21.83 2.81
C SER A 98 32.98 21.71 3.78
N ASP A 99 31.77 21.96 3.26
CA ASP A 99 30.52 21.62 3.95
C ASP A 99 30.40 20.08 4.03
N SER A 100 31.13 19.52 4.99
CA SER A 100 30.93 18.17 5.48
C SER A 100 29.68 18.17 6.34
N ASP A 101 28.53 18.03 5.67
CA ASP A 101 27.20 17.97 6.26
C ASP A 101 27.04 16.66 7.08
N HIS A 102 27.72 16.62 8.24
CA HIS A 102 27.61 15.59 9.25
C HIS A 102 26.31 15.75 10.05
N SER A 103 25.19 15.75 9.35
CA SER A 103 23.93 15.31 9.94
C SER A 103 24.02 13.79 10.14
N GLU A 104 23.88 13.35 11.38
CA GLU A 104 23.69 11.92 11.66
C GLU A 104 22.41 11.47 10.96
N ASP A 105 22.57 10.57 9.99
CA ASP A 105 21.52 10.05 9.10
C ASP A 105 20.44 9.32 9.94
N ARG A 106 19.47 10.08 10.46
CA ARG A 106 18.26 9.52 11.04
C ARG A 106 17.48 8.86 9.92
N ALA A 107 17.59 7.54 9.89
CA ALA A 107 16.70 6.60 9.22
C ALA A 107 15.31 7.23 8.99
N SER A 108 14.95 7.46 7.72
CA SER A 108 13.79 8.26 7.31
C SER A 108 12.51 7.92 8.08
N ASP A 109 11.88 8.92 8.70
CA ASP A 109 10.64 8.82 9.49
C ASP A 109 9.37 8.52 8.64
N THR A 110 9.53 7.93 7.46
CA THR A 110 8.47 7.65 6.47
C THR A 110 8.16 6.14 6.41
N PRO A 111 6.87 5.73 6.36
CA PRO A 111 6.47 4.34 6.18
C PRO A 111 7.02 3.67 4.90
N ASP A 112 7.27 2.36 4.97
CA ASP A 112 7.65 1.53 3.82
C ASP A 112 6.41 1.18 3.00
N ALA A 113 6.28 1.81 1.82
CA ALA A 113 5.20 1.57 0.86
C ALA A 113 5.59 0.62 -0.28
N THR A 114 6.63 -0.21 -0.11
CA THR A 114 7.13 -1.07 -1.20
C THR A 114 6.10 -2.10 -1.66
N ARG A 115 5.51 -2.82 -0.71
CA ARG A 115 4.56 -3.92 -0.97
C ARG A 115 3.11 -3.46 -0.80
N VAL A 116 2.84 -2.20 -1.10
CA VAL A 116 1.51 -1.61 -0.89
C VAL A 116 0.52 -2.13 -1.94
N ASN A 117 -0.57 -2.73 -1.48
CA ASN A 117 -1.65 -3.19 -2.34
C ASN A 117 -2.59 -2.02 -2.68
N ARG A 118 -2.93 -1.84 -3.96
CA ARG A 118 -3.70 -0.67 -4.44
C ARG A 118 -5.17 -0.93 -4.78
N ARG A 119 -5.59 -2.20 -4.79
CA ARG A 119 -6.97 -2.62 -5.07
C ARG A 119 -7.88 -2.15 -3.92
N PRO A 120 -8.89 -1.29 -4.12
CA PRO A 120 -9.75 -0.83 -3.01
C PRO A 120 -10.47 -1.99 -2.30
N PRO A 121 -10.55 -2.01 -0.96
CA PRO A 121 -11.22 -3.09 -0.23
C PRO A 121 -12.74 -2.90 -0.30
N ARG A 122 -13.39 -3.48 -1.31
CA ARG A 122 -14.82 -3.32 -1.60
C ARG A 122 -15.62 -4.58 -1.23
N PHE A 123 -16.81 -4.38 -0.67
CA PHE A 123 -17.84 -5.40 -0.70
C PHE A 123 -18.45 -5.50 -2.11
N ARG A 124 -18.74 -6.72 -2.59
CA ARG A 124 -19.31 -6.96 -3.93
C ARG A 124 -20.79 -6.54 -4.05
N ASP A 125 -21.50 -6.49 -2.92
CA ASP A 125 -22.95 -6.35 -2.82
C ASP A 125 -23.42 -5.02 -2.18
N ILE A 126 -22.52 -4.06 -1.98
CA ILE A 126 -22.84 -2.72 -1.44
C ILE A 126 -22.63 -1.65 -2.51
N LYS A 127 -23.54 -0.67 -2.58
CA LYS A 127 -23.48 0.44 -3.54
C LYS A 127 -22.94 1.73 -2.91
N ASP A 128 -22.32 2.55 -3.75
CA ASP A 128 -21.92 3.91 -3.38
C ASP A 128 -23.15 4.81 -3.27
N ILE A 129 -23.21 5.61 -2.20
CA ILE A 129 -24.27 6.57 -1.98
C ILE A 129 -23.78 7.94 -2.48
N ASN A 130 -24.48 8.52 -3.45
CA ASN A 130 -24.31 9.93 -3.80
C ASN A 130 -25.47 10.72 -3.20
N SER A 131 -25.23 11.37 -2.06
CA SER A 131 -26.32 12.05 -1.32
C SER A 131 -26.86 13.28 -2.06
N LYS A 132 -26.08 13.84 -3.01
CA LYS A 132 -26.28 15.14 -3.68
C LYS A 132 -26.44 16.35 -2.73
N VAL A 133 -26.28 16.14 -1.43
CA VAL A 133 -26.44 17.14 -0.37
C VAL A 133 -25.14 17.21 0.40
N THR A 134 -24.47 18.35 0.33
CA THR A 134 -23.24 18.60 1.06
C THR A 134 -23.49 18.52 2.56
N THR A 135 -22.90 17.51 3.19
CA THR A 135 -22.88 17.33 4.64
C THR A 135 -21.46 16.96 5.07
N ARG A 136 -21.15 17.19 6.34
CA ARG A 136 -19.95 16.67 7.02
C ARG A 136 -20.31 15.65 8.12
N ILE A 137 -21.59 15.32 8.26
CA ILE A 137 -22.15 14.60 9.40
C ILE A 137 -22.88 13.35 8.89
N PHE A 138 -22.30 12.18 9.20
CA PHE A 138 -22.85 10.89 8.85
C PHE A 138 -22.48 9.82 9.88
N ALA A 139 -23.23 8.72 9.92
CA ALA A 139 -22.91 7.53 10.69
C ALA A 139 -23.38 6.27 9.95
N ILE A 140 -22.71 5.14 10.19
CA ILE A 140 -23.02 3.82 9.61
C ILE A 140 -23.36 2.84 10.74
N ALA A 141 -24.38 1.99 10.54
CA ALA A 141 -24.67 0.84 11.40
C ALA A 141 -25.49 -0.23 10.67
N GLY A 142 -24.99 -1.46 10.63
CA GLY A 142 -25.65 -2.59 9.99
C GLY A 142 -25.91 -2.30 8.51
N LYS A 143 -27.19 -2.32 8.10
CA LYS A 143 -27.59 -2.06 6.70
C LYS A 143 -27.81 -0.58 6.35
N PHE A 144 -27.61 0.33 7.30
CA PHE A 144 -27.97 1.74 7.17
C PHE A 144 -26.77 2.67 7.24
N ILE A 145 -26.81 3.71 6.41
CA ILE A 145 -26.07 4.96 6.64
C ILE A 145 -27.09 6.06 6.91
N ILE A 146 -26.78 6.94 7.86
CA ILE A 146 -27.53 8.17 8.09
C ILE A 146 -26.65 9.37 7.79
N THR A 147 -27.23 10.39 7.15
CA THR A 147 -26.60 11.70 6.93
C THR A 147 -27.49 12.79 7.51
N SER A 148 -26.92 13.81 8.14
CA SER A 148 -27.71 14.87 8.77
C SER A 148 -27.31 16.26 8.26
N THR A 149 -28.30 17.10 7.96
CA THR A 149 -28.16 18.55 7.76
C THR A 149 -29.35 19.27 8.40
N GLY A 150 -30.23 19.95 7.66
CA GLY A 150 -31.57 20.32 8.16
C GLY A 150 -32.55 19.14 8.20
N HIS A 151 -32.14 17.97 7.71
CA HIS A 151 -32.89 16.73 7.76
C HIS A 151 -31.93 15.56 8.03
N THR A 152 -32.35 14.56 8.80
CA THR A 152 -31.70 13.23 8.85
C THR A 152 -32.26 12.38 7.72
N ARG A 153 -31.39 11.98 6.79
CA ARG A 153 -31.69 11.05 5.69
C ARG A 153 -31.14 9.67 6.02
N VAL A 154 -31.97 8.65 5.86
CA VAL A 154 -31.61 7.24 6.03
C VAL A 154 -31.38 6.62 4.67
N TRP A 155 -30.23 5.99 4.47
CA TRP A 155 -29.79 5.37 3.24
C TRP A 155 -29.61 3.87 3.44
N LEU A 156 -30.12 3.08 2.50
CA LEU A 156 -29.95 1.62 2.50
C LEU A 156 -28.67 1.24 1.74
N LEU A 157 -27.77 0.49 2.37
CA LEU A 157 -26.47 0.14 1.77
C LEU A 157 -26.56 -0.80 0.55
N ALA A 158 -27.61 -1.62 0.48
CA ALA A 158 -27.77 -2.62 -0.58
C ALA A 158 -27.97 -2.02 -1.98
N ASP A 159 -28.67 -0.88 -2.06
CA ASP A 159 -29.02 -0.22 -3.33
C ASP A 159 -28.63 1.27 -3.39
N GLY A 160 -28.20 1.85 -2.27
CA GLY A 160 -27.82 3.26 -2.16
C GLY A 160 -29.02 4.22 -2.09
N THR A 161 -30.26 3.71 -1.94
CA THR A 161 -31.48 4.54 -1.96
C THR A 161 -31.66 5.31 -0.65
N ASN A 162 -32.22 6.53 -0.74
CA ASN A 162 -32.78 7.19 0.44
C ASN A 162 -34.15 6.60 0.73
N ILE A 163 -34.26 5.83 1.82
CA ILE A 163 -35.50 5.18 2.21
C ILE A 163 -36.38 6.05 3.12
N ARG A 164 -35.79 7.03 3.83
CA ARG A 164 -36.49 7.92 4.77
C ARG A 164 -35.81 9.28 4.90
N THR A 165 -36.61 10.32 5.15
CA THR A 165 -36.14 11.68 5.44
C THR A 165 -36.93 12.24 6.63
N ILE A 166 -36.22 12.65 7.69
CA ILE A 166 -36.78 13.18 8.95
C ILE A 166 -36.31 14.63 9.08
N SER A 167 -37.23 15.58 9.24
CA SER A 167 -36.90 17.01 9.46
C SER A 167 -36.26 17.25 10.84
N HIS A 168 -35.71 18.45 11.05
CA HIS A 168 -35.15 18.93 12.33
C HIS A 168 -35.78 20.23 12.84
N ASP A 169 -37.03 20.53 12.43
CA ASP A 169 -37.77 21.76 12.80
C ASP A 169 -36.94 23.04 12.54
N ASP A 170 -36.48 23.22 11.29
CA ASP A 170 -35.61 24.31 10.80
C ASP A 170 -34.18 24.38 11.37
N SER A 171 -33.88 23.70 12.48
CA SER A 171 -32.51 23.58 13.01
C SER A 171 -31.60 22.77 12.09
N LYS A 172 -30.32 23.13 12.03
CA LYS A 172 -29.28 22.37 11.31
C LYS A 172 -28.49 21.48 12.26
N ALA A 173 -28.35 20.21 11.93
CA ALA A 173 -27.47 19.29 12.62
C ALA A 173 -26.00 19.75 12.56
N ALA A 174 -25.30 19.57 13.68
CA ALA A 174 -23.89 19.82 13.88
C ALA A 174 -23.12 18.55 14.31
N SER A 175 -23.79 17.63 15.02
CA SER A 175 -23.22 16.36 15.48
C SER A 175 -24.26 15.24 15.46
N LEU A 176 -23.79 14.00 15.35
CA LEU A 176 -24.62 12.79 15.21
C LEU A 176 -23.91 11.59 15.83
N CYS A 177 -24.63 10.76 16.57
CA CYS A 177 -24.09 9.51 17.12
C CYS A 177 -25.20 8.45 17.22
N TRP A 178 -24.86 7.17 17.05
CA TRP A 178 -25.79 6.08 17.35
C TRP A 178 -25.97 5.95 18.87
N ARG A 179 -27.22 5.98 19.32
CA ARG A 179 -27.58 5.69 20.71
C ARG A 179 -27.34 4.19 20.97
N PRO A 180 -26.67 3.82 22.07
CA PRO A 180 -26.47 2.42 22.44
C PRO A 180 -27.78 1.77 22.90
N THR A 181 -27.80 0.44 22.95
CA THR A 181 -29.00 -0.34 23.30
C THR A 181 -28.62 -1.69 23.88
N ARG A 182 -29.37 -2.15 24.89
CA ARG A 182 -29.32 -3.52 25.45
C ARG A 182 -30.15 -4.53 24.64
N ARG A 183 -30.45 -4.23 23.37
CA ARG A 183 -31.22 -5.08 22.45
C ARG A 183 -30.52 -5.12 21.10
N VAL A 184 -30.06 -6.31 20.68
CA VAL A 184 -29.32 -6.49 19.43
C VAL A 184 -30.18 -6.08 18.22
N GLU A 185 -31.50 -6.25 18.29
CA GLU A 185 -32.46 -5.89 17.22
C GLU A 185 -32.56 -4.37 16.98
N ASP A 186 -32.25 -3.56 17.99
CA ASP A 186 -32.30 -2.10 17.94
C ASP A 186 -30.93 -1.46 17.64
N VAL A 187 -29.87 -2.26 17.47
CA VAL A 187 -28.54 -1.77 17.04
C VAL A 187 -28.67 -1.08 15.68
N GLY A 188 -28.22 0.17 15.59
CA GLY A 188 -28.35 0.99 14.39
C GLY A 188 -29.76 1.55 14.13
N ARG A 189 -30.67 1.54 15.11
CA ARG A 189 -32.03 2.10 15.00
C ARG A 189 -32.15 3.51 15.58
N TYR A 190 -31.54 3.75 16.72
CA TYR A 190 -31.71 4.98 17.49
C TYR A 190 -30.50 5.88 17.35
N THR A 191 -30.70 7.16 17.04
CA THR A 191 -29.60 8.14 16.92
C THR A 191 -29.88 9.39 17.74
N TRP A 192 -28.82 9.93 18.32
CA TRP A 192 -28.79 11.27 18.89
C TRP A 192 -28.27 12.27 17.85
N CYS A 193 -28.93 13.41 17.72
CA CYS A 193 -28.55 14.49 16.81
C CYS A 193 -28.49 15.81 17.58
N GLY A 194 -27.36 16.51 17.52
CA GLY A 194 -27.14 17.82 18.12
C GLY A 194 -27.08 18.90 17.05
N THR A 195 -27.57 20.11 17.33
CA THR A 195 -27.70 21.18 16.31
C THR A 195 -26.83 22.40 16.56
N GLN A 196 -26.76 23.27 15.54
CA GLN A 196 -26.11 24.59 15.59
C GLN A 196 -26.72 25.51 16.66
N ASP A 197 -28.01 25.33 16.95
CA ASP A 197 -28.78 26.14 17.90
C ASP A 197 -28.72 25.61 19.35
N GLY A 198 -27.98 24.52 19.60
CA GLY A 198 -27.89 23.89 20.92
C GLY A 198 -29.04 22.93 21.27
N HIS A 199 -29.88 22.57 20.29
CA HIS A 199 -30.93 21.57 20.46
C HIS A 199 -30.36 20.14 20.38
N LEU A 200 -30.96 19.23 21.15
CA LEU A 200 -30.59 17.81 21.19
C LEU A 200 -31.82 16.94 20.95
N PHE A 201 -31.73 16.04 19.97
CA PHE A 201 -32.83 15.17 19.53
C PHE A 201 -32.45 13.69 19.69
N ALA A 202 -33.41 12.86 20.08
CA ALA A 202 -33.34 11.40 19.98
C ALA A 202 -34.34 10.92 18.92
N ILE A 203 -33.88 10.17 17.93
CA ILE A 203 -34.64 9.84 16.71
C ILE A 203 -34.74 8.31 16.56
N ASP A 204 -35.94 7.81 16.25
CA ASP A 204 -36.16 6.44 15.79
C ASP A 204 -36.21 6.40 14.26
N ILE A 205 -35.14 5.89 13.64
CA ILE A 205 -35.09 5.85 12.16
C ILE A 205 -36.08 4.86 11.58
N ASN A 206 -36.59 3.89 12.34
CA ASN A 206 -37.55 2.91 11.82
C ASN A 206 -38.97 3.49 11.76
N ASN A 207 -39.31 4.40 12.68
CA ASN A 207 -40.67 4.93 12.89
C ASN A 207 -40.85 6.40 12.47
N GLU A 208 -39.83 7.03 11.87
CA GLU A 208 -39.87 8.41 11.32
C GLU A 208 -40.25 9.50 12.34
N LYS A 209 -39.90 9.29 13.62
CA LYS A 209 -40.30 10.19 14.70
C LYS A 209 -39.15 10.51 15.64
N TYR A 210 -39.18 11.74 16.15
CA TYR A 210 -38.48 12.08 17.39
C TYR A 210 -39.10 11.29 18.54
N ILE A 211 -38.26 10.72 19.39
CA ILE A 211 -38.65 10.05 20.64
C ILE A 211 -38.62 11.09 21.77
N GLU A 212 -37.54 11.88 21.83
CA GLU A 212 -37.33 12.95 22.79
C GLU A 212 -36.61 14.12 22.13
N ILE A 213 -36.88 15.33 22.64
CA ILE A 213 -36.26 16.58 22.19
C ILE A 213 -35.96 17.44 23.42
N ASN A 214 -34.76 18.00 23.48
CA ASN A 214 -34.41 19.06 24.41
C ASN A 214 -33.92 20.30 23.63
N LYS A 215 -34.82 21.26 23.42
CA LYS A 215 -34.54 22.54 22.72
C LYS A 215 -33.76 23.55 23.58
N LYS A 216 -33.23 23.16 24.75
CA LYS A 216 -32.42 24.01 25.64
C LYS A 216 -31.23 23.26 26.28
N ALA A 217 -30.74 22.20 25.63
CA ALA A 217 -29.61 21.41 26.13
C ALA A 217 -28.33 22.26 26.25
N HIS A 218 -27.99 22.94 25.15
CA HIS A 218 -26.86 23.87 25.09
C HIS A 218 -27.33 25.27 24.66
N SER A 219 -26.50 26.27 24.92
CA SER A 219 -26.70 27.67 24.49
C SER A 219 -25.87 28.02 23.25
N SER A 220 -25.28 27.01 22.60
CA SER A 220 -24.34 27.10 21.49
C SER A 220 -24.33 25.77 20.74
N GLN A 221 -23.76 25.75 19.54
CA GLN A 221 -23.67 24.57 18.68
C GLN A 221 -23.10 23.36 19.43
N ILE A 222 -23.81 22.22 19.37
CA ILE A 222 -23.32 20.93 19.89
C ILE A 222 -22.38 20.31 18.85
N SER A 223 -21.08 20.55 19.02
CA SER A 223 -20.05 20.10 18.07
C SER A 223 -19.63 18.65 18.26
N PHE A 224 -19.79 18.07 19.46
CA PHE A 224 -19.54 16.64 19.68
C PHE A 224 -20.66 15.96 20.47
N ILE A 225 -21.03 14.76 20.00
CA ILE A 225 -21.75 13.75 20.77
C ILE A 225 -20.81 12.57 20.95
N LEU A 226 -20.47 12.27 22.19
CA LEU A 226 -19.56 11.21 22.60
C LEU A 226 -20.32 10.18 23.47
N ARG A 227 -19.76 8.98 23.56
CA ARG A 227 -20.35 7.86 24.31
C ARG A 227 -19.34 7.29 25.30
N HIS A 228 -19.78 7.11 26.54
CA HIS A 228 -19.05 6.37 27.57
C HIS A 228 -19.97 5.28 28.14
N GLY A 229 -19.78 4.03 27.71
CA GLY A 229 -20.72 2.94 27.99
C GLY A 229 -22.10 3.20 27.40
N LEU A 230 -23.10 3.36 28.27
CA LEU A 230 -24.48 3.76 27.92
C LEU A 230 -24.76 5.25 28.14
N GLN A 231 -23.84 6.02 28.73
CA GLN A 231 -23.99 7.46 28.93
C GLN A 231 -23.84 8.25 27.61
N LEU A 232 -24.56 9.37 27.54
CA LEU A 232 -24.46 10.37 26.49
C LEU A 232 -23.65 11.56 27.02
N TRP A 233 -22.58 11.92 26.32
CA TRP A 233 -21.76 13.10 26.63
C TRP A 233 -21.88 14.10 25.47
N THR A 234 -22.32 15.33 25.73
CA THR A 234 -22.48 16.38 24.70
C THR A 234 -21.62 17.60 25.00
N LEU A 235 -20.89 18.09 23.99
CA LEU A 235 -19.96 19.21 24.12
C LEU A 235 -20.27 20.30 23.09
N ASP A 236 -20.41 21.54 23.56
CA ASP A 236 -20.59 22.71 22.70
C ASP A 236 -19.31 23.54 22.45
N ASP A 237 -19.36 24.40 21.43
CA ASP A 237 -18.24 25.28 21.06
C ASP A 237 -17.78 26.23 22.18
N SER A 238 -18.63 26.50 23.16
CA SER A 238 -18.28 27.32 24.32
C SER A 238 -17.35 26.59 25.29
N GLY A 239 -17.18 25.27 25.15
CA GLY A 239 -16.47 24.41 26.10
C GLY A 239 -17.35 23.96 27.27
N LYS A 240 -18.68 23.82 27.07
CA LYS A 240 -19.58 23.25 28.07
C LYS A 240 -19.82 21.77 27.75
N LEU A 241 -19.34 20.90 28.62
CA LEU A 241 -19.56 19.45 28.57
C LEU A 241 -20.75 19.09 29.46
N LEU A 242 -21.75 18.41 28.91
CA LEU A 242 -22.87 17.83 29.63
C LEU A 242 -22.77 16.31 29.61
N ILE A 243 -22.80 15.70 30.79
CA ILE A 243 -22.84 14.24 30.97
C ILE A 243 -24.24 13.87 31.42
N TRP A 244 -24.94 13.15 30.55
CA TRP A 244 -26.29 12.66 30.80
C TRP A 244 -26.20 11.25 31.38
N PRO A 245 -26.83 10.98 32.54
CA PRO A 245 -26.76 9.69 33.20
C PRO A 245 -27.44 8.59 32.39
N GLU A 246 -27.03 7.35 32.62
CA GLU A 246 -27.78 6.16 32.21
C GLU A 246 -29.12 6.13 32.97
N GLY A 247 -30.23 5.86 32.28
CA GLY A 247 -31.53 5.60 32.89
C GLY A 247 -31.70 4.12 33.27
N ASP A 248 -32.72 3.80 34.07
CA ASP A 248 -32.89 2.48 34.70
C ASP A 248 -32.96 1.29 33.71
N ASP A 249 -33.42 1.52 32.47
CA ASP A 249 -33.47 0.53 31.39
C ASP A 249 -32.20 0.47 30.52
N GLY A 250 -31.21 1.32 30.81
CA GLY A 250 -30.02 1.55 29.99
C GLY A 250 -30.21 2.63 28.92
N VAL A 251 -31.29 3.42 28.97
CA VAL A 251 -31.58 4.50 28.02
C VAL A 251 -31.44 5.87 28.67
N VAL A 252 -30.66 6.74 28.04
CA VAL A 252 -30.61 8.16 28.44
C VAL A 252 -31.89 8.88 28.03
N SER A 253 -32.61 9.44 29.00
CA SER A 253 -33.64 10.46 28.73
C SER A 253 -33.03 11.86 28.65
N LEU A 254 -33.41 12.60 27.61
CA LEU A 254 -33.01 13.99 27.37
C LEU A 254 -33.73 15.00 28.30
N LYS A 255 -34.62 14.50 29.17
CA LYS A 255 -35.28 15.26 30.25
C LYS A 255 -34.56 15.13 31.59
N SER A 256 -33.61 14.20 31.72
CA SER A 256 -32.79 14.05 32.93
C SER A 256 -31.92 15.30 33.16
N LYS A 257 -31.45 15.50 34.39
CA LYS A 257 -30.53 16.61 34.71
C LYS A 257 -29.08 16.14 34.48
N PRO A 258 -28.36 16.64 33.45
CA PRO A 258 -26.98 16.26 33.23
C PRO A 258 -26.04 16.93 34.25
N GLN A 259 -24.90 16.28 34.51
CA GLN A 259 -23.75 16.92 35.14
C GLN A 259 -23.14 17.92 34.15
N ASN A 260 -22.77 19.11 34.63
CA ASN A 260 -22.21 20.19 33.83
C ASN A 260 -20.74 20.43 34.20
N ILE A 261 -19.85 20.37 33.22
CA ILE A 261 -18.41 20.52 33.36
C ILE A 261 -17.92 21.57 32.35
N LYS A 262 -17.05 22.48 32.80
CA LYS A 262 -16.38 23.43 31.90
C LYS A 262 -15.04 22.84 31.45
N VAL A 263 -14.81 22.86 30.14
CA VAL A 263 -13.55 22.45 29.47
C VAL A 263 -13.08 23.58 28.55
N SER A 264 -11.96 23.38 27.86
CA SER A 264 -11.49 24.33 26.84
C SER A 264 -12.55 24.60 25.76
N SER A 265 -12.63 25.83 25.26
CA SER A 265 -13.54 26.21 24.17
C SER A 265 -12.91 25.96 22.79
N LYS A 266 -13.70 26.06 21.71
CA LYS A 266 -13.24 25.87 20.32
C LYS A 266 -12.55 24.52 20.06
N VAL A 267 -12.99 23.47 20.75
CA VAL A 267 -12.48 22.10 20.57
C VAL A 267 -12.68 21.66 19.12
N ASN A 268 -11.62 21.16 18.49
CA ASN A 268 -11.63 20.71 17.10
C ASN A 268 -11.51 19.19 16.94
N CYS A 269 -11.13 18.46 18.00
CA CYS A 269 -11.25 17.01 18.07
C CYS A 269 -11.50 16.58 19.53
N ALA A 270 -12.29 15.51 19.71
CA ALA A 270 -12.57 14.93 21.01
C ALA A 270 -12.74 13.40 20.89
N ILE A 271 -12.10 12.63 21.78
CA ILE A 271 -12.29 11.17 21.90
C ILE A 271 -12.34 10.73 23.37
N VAL A 272 -13.04 9.61 23.63
CA VAL A 272 -13.11 8.96 24.94
C VAL A 272 -12.24 7.71 24.93
N VAL A 273 -11.31 7.61 25.89
CA VAL A 273 -10.33 6.50 26.01
C VAL A 273 -10.37 5.95 27.43
N GLY A 274 -11.12 4.85 27.63
CA GLY A 274 -11.46 4.39 28.97
C GLY A 274 -12.28 5.47 29.70
N LYS A 275 -11.87 5.85 30.91
CA LYS A 275 -12.47 6.94 31.68
C LYS A 275 -12.01 8.35 31.26
N HIS A 276 -11.00 8.46 30.40
CA HIS A 276 -10.37 9.74 30.05
C HIS A 276 -10.99 10.37 28.79
N LEU A 277 -11.23 11.68 28.84
CA LEU A 277 -11.62 12.51 27.71
C LEU A 277 -10.38 13.23 27.18
N TRP A 278 -10.05 13.01 25.91
CA TRP A 278 -8.99 13.73 25.21
C TRP A 278 -9.64 14.77 24.30
N LEU A 279 -9.23 16.03 24.46
CA LEU A 279 -9.67 17.16 23.65
C LEU A 279 -8.47 17.79 22.95
N SER A 280 -8.68 18.40 21.78
CA SER A 280 -7.74 19.36 21.22
C SER A 280 -8.40 20.67 20.81
N SER A 281 -7.62 21.75 20.84
CA SER A 281 -7.94 23.04 20.24
C SER A 281 -6.70 23.56 19.51
N GLY A 282 -6.60 23.26 18.20
CA GLY A 282 -5.45 23.62 17.38
C GLY A 282 -4.21 22.79 17.74
N LYS A 283 -3.30 23.35 18.54
CA LYS A 283 -2.09 22.68 19.05
C LYS A 283 -2.12 22.34 20.54
N ALA A 284 -3.11 22.84 21.29
CA ALA A 284 -3.34 22.43 22.66
C ALA A 284 -4.06 21.07 22.71
N ILE A 285 -3.62 20.19 23.60
CA ILE A 285 -4.30 18.96 24.00
C ILE A 285 -4.65 19.07 25.49
N GLU A 286 -5.89 18.77 25.85
CA GLU A 286 -6.37 18.72 27.23
C GLU A 286 -6.88 17.31 27.53
N ILE A 287 -6.37 16.69 28.60
CA ILE A 287 -6.74 15.33 29.02
C ILE A 287 -7.45 15.43 30.37
N LEU A 288 -8.68 14.92 30.43
CA LEU A 288 -9.55 15.03 31.59
C LEU A 288 -10.04 13.65 32.05
N ASN A 289 -10.45 13.56 33.31
CA ASN A 289 -11.33 12.50 33.80
C ASN A 289 -12.67 13.08 34.27
N PRO A 290 -13.69 13.17 33.39
CA PRO A 290 -14.96 13.82 33.72
C PRO A 290 -15.78 13.11 34.81
N LEU A 291 -15.40 11.89 35.19
CA LEU A 291 -16.08 11.07 36.20
C LEU A 291 -15.51 11.25 37.62
N GLU A 292 -14.38 11.95 37.78
CA GLU A 292 -13.78 12.24 39.08
C GLU A 292 -13.99 13.72 39.47
N THR A 293 -14.35 13.96 40.74
CA THR A 293 -14.65 15.30 41.27
C THR A 293 -13.41 16.08 41.70
N GLN A 294 -12.29 15.39 41.94
CA GLN A 294 -10.96 15.94 42.19
C GLN A 294 -10.03 15.49 41.05
N GLY A 295 -9.11 16.34 40.61
CA GLY A 295 -8.20 15.99 39.50
C GLY A 295 -8.88 15.92 38.12
N LEU A 296 -9.97 16.66 37.92
CA LEU A 296 -10.75 16.70 36.66
C LEU A 296 -9.86 16.86 35.41
N VAL A 297 -8.90 17.78 35.44
CA VAL A 297 -7.86 17.92 34.40
C VAL A 297 -6.65 17.14 34.88
N LEU A 298 -6.22 16.17 34.08
CA LEU A 298 -5.04 15.34 34.32
C LEU A 298 -3.80 15.99 33.70
N GLU A 299 -3.90 16.43 32.44
CA GLU A 299 -2.78 17.02 31.70
C GLU A 299 -3.21 18.13 30.72
N LYS A 300 -2.29 19.06 30.46
CA LYS A 300 -2.41 20.09 29.41
C LYS A 300 -1.10 20.20 28.64
N ILE A 301 -1.15 19.89 27.36
CA ILE A 301 0.04 19.70 26.53
C ILE A 301 -0.05 20.65 25.33
N GLU A 302 0.92 21.55 25.17
CA GLU A 302 1.05 22.38 23.98
C GLU A 302 2.03 21.73 23.00
N LEU A 303 1.59 21.49 21.77
CA LEU A 303 2.42 20.82 20.76
C LEU A 303 3.50 21.74 20.18
N GLY A 304 4.69 21.19 19.99
CA GLY A 304 5.83 21.90 19.41
C GLY A 304 5.64 22.30 17.94
N ASN A 305 6.63 23.01 17.40
CA ASN A 305 6.68 23.41 16.00
C ASN A 305 7.10 22.28 15.04
N ASP A 306 7.38 21.09 15.57
CA ASP A 306 7.73 19.88 14.82
C ASP A 306 6.51 19.15 14.22
N VAL A 307 5.27 19.52 14.62
CA VAL A 307 4.01 19.00 14.07
C VAL A 307 3.02 20.11 13.72
N GLY A 308 2.07 19.82 12.84
CA GLY A 308 0.95 20.69 12.47
C GLY A 308 -0.16 20.76 13.52
N ASN A 309 -1.25 21.44 13.20
CA ASN A 309 -2.45 21.47 14.05
C ASN A 309 -3.08 20.07 14.10
N VAL A 310 -3.65 19.71 15.25
CA VAL A 310 -4.45 18.48 15.39
C VAL A 310 -5.69 18.57 14.50
N LYS A 311 -5.93 17.51 13.74
CA LYS A 311 -7.10 17.38 12.86
C LYS A 311 -8.05 16.28 13.29
N CYS A 312 -7.52 15.17 13.80
CA CYS A 312 -8.28 14.01 14.23
C CYS A 312 -7.46 13.18 15.23
N MET A 313 -8.15 12.37 16.03
CA MET A 313 -7.55 11.42 16.96
C MET A 313 -8.25 10.07 16.83
N THR A 314 -7.52 8.99 17.11
CA THR A 314 -8.08 7.67 17.38
C THR A 314 -7.26 6.98 18.46
N TYR A 315 -7.78 5.91 19.06
CA TYR A 315 -7.01 5.08 19.98
C TYR A 315 -6.97 3.64 19.49
N MET A 316 -5.85 2.96 19.74
CA MET A 316 -5.64 1.57 19.37
C MET A 316 -4.97 0.83 20.53
N LYS A 317 -5.31 -0.45 20.69
CA LYS A 317 -4.58 -1.37 21.56
C LYS A 317 -3.49 -2.03 20.73
N GLN A 318 -2.24 -1.98 21.18
CA GLN A 318 -1.12 -2.71 20.58
C GLN A 318 -0.65 -3.82 21.52
N ILE A 319 -0.17 -4.92 20.95
CA ILE A 319 0.57 -5.96 21.67
C ILE A 319 2.06 -5.75 21.35
N LYS A 320 2.87 -5.42 22.35
CA LYS A 320 4.33 -5.26 22.24
C LYS A 320 5.02 -6.11 23.31
N HIS A 321 5.93 -6.99 22.89
CA HIS A 321 6.66 -7.91 23.80
C HIS A 321 5.73 -8.67 24.76
N MET A 322 4.64 -9.25 24.23
CA MET A 322 3.57 -9.92 24.99
C MET A 322 2.86 -9.06 26.06
N LYS A 323 3.02 -7.73 26.04
CA LYS A 323 2.31 -6.78 26.90
C LYS A 323 1.33 -5.95 26.08
N GLN A 324 0.10 -5.81 26.58
CA GLN A 324 -0.89 -4.92 25.99
C GLN A 324 -0.60 -3.47 26.40
N MET A 325 -0.43 -2.60 25.41
CA MET A 325 -0.27 -1.16 25.57
C MET A 325 -1.35 -0.44 24.77
N ASN A 326 -1.83 0.68 25.28
CA ASN A 326 -2.87 1.47 24.62
C ASN A 326 -2.25 2.82 24.22
N PHE A 327 -2.45 3.22 22.97
CA PHE A 327 -1.90 4.47 22.43
C PHE A 327 -3.01 5.32 21.80
N VAL A 328 -2.90 6.64 21.96
CA VAL A 328 -3.64 7.62 21.15
C VAL A 328 -2.77 8.00 19.95
N TYR A 329 -3.38 8.00 18.77
CA TYR A 329 -2.77 8.44 17.52
C TYR A 329 -3.43 9.76 17.13
N ILE A 330 -2.62 10.77 16.89
CA ILE A 330 -3.08 12.13 16.61
C ILE A 330 -2.60 12.50 15.20
N GLY A 331 -3.55 12.73 14.30
CA GLY A 331 -3.29 13.12 12.91
C GLY A 331 -3.22 14.65 12.77
N HIS A 332 -2.20 15.13 12.07
CA HIS A 332 -1.91 16.56 11.90
C HIS A 332 -2.15 17.07 10.47
N ASP A 333 -2.37 18.38 10.33
CA ASP A 333 -2.57 19.03 9.02
C ASP A 333 -1.31 19.10 8.13
N ASP A 334 -0.14 18.80 8.68
CA ASP A 334 1.13 18.70 7.97
C ASP A 334 1.49 17.26 7.54
N GLY A 335 0.55 16.31 7.65
CA GLY A 335 0.72 14.93 7.18
C GLY A 335 1.48 14.00 8.12
N LYS A 336 1.74 14.45 9.36
CA LYS A 336 2.36 13.65 10.42
C LYS A 336 1.31 12.99 11.32
N ILE A 337 1.71 11.90 11.96
CA ILE A 337 0.98 11.27 13.07
C ILE A 337 1.88 11.23 14.30
N SER A 338 1.44 11.77 15.43
CA SER A 338 2.11 11.61 16.72
C SER A 338 1.42 10.54 17.57
N VAL A 339 2.23 9.76 18.29
CA VAL A 339 1.80 8.57 19.05
C VAL A 339 2.03 8.81 20.54
N TRP A 340 0.98 8.63 21.34
CA TRP A 340 0.92 9.04 22.75
C TRP A 340 0.51 7.89 23.66
N ASN A 341 1.20 7.74 24.77
CA ASN A 341 0.94 6.70 25.75
C ASN A 341 -0.32 7.05 26.58
N THR A 342 -1.34 6.19 26.64
CA THR A 342 -2.58 6.52 27.36
C THR A 342 -2.45 6.50 28.89
N LYS A 343 -1.29 6.08 29.43
CA LYS A 343 -1.04 6.00 30.88
C LYS A 343 -0.09 7.10 31.39
N THR A 344 0.98 7.39 30.64
CA THR A 344 1.93 8.44 31.02
C THR A 344 1.65 9.78 30.36
N TYR A 345 0.79 9.80 29.33
CA TYR A 345 0.48 10.98 28.50
C TYR A 345 1.68 11.56 27.74
N GLU A 346 2.79 10.82 27.68
CA GLU A 346 4.00 11.20 26.95
C GLU A 346 3.89 10.82 25.46
N ARG A 347 4.54 11.63 24.61
CA ARG A 347 4.70 11.33 23.19
C ARG A 347 5.86 10.36 22.98
N GLU A 348 5.53 9.16 22.52
CA GLU A 348 6.50 8.10 22.21
C GLU A 348 7.36 8.47 20.99
N PHE A 349 6.70 8.87 19.89
CA PHE A 349 7.35 9.31 18.64
C PHE A 349 6.34 10.01 17.70
N THR A 350 6.86 10.55 16.59
CA THR A 350 6.10 11.12 15.47
C THR A 350 6.54 10.44 14.18
N VAL A 351 5.61 10.12 13.28
CA VAL A 351 5.87 9.53 11.97
C VAL A 351 5.37 10.50 10.89
N ASN A 352 6.14 10.67 9.81
CA ASN A 352 5.73 11.43 8.64
C ASN A 352 5.08 10.49 7.63
N VAL A 353 3.74 10.41 7.63
CA VAL A 353 3.01 9.39 6.85
C VAL A 353 2.63 9.85 5.44
N ALA A 354 2.52 11.17 5.21
CA ALA A 354 2.29 11.76 3.89
C ALA A 354 2.73 13.24 3.85
N VAL A 355 2.81 13.81 2.65
CA VAL A 355 3.03 15.26 2.43
C VAL A 355 1.72 16.06 2.37
N TYR A 356 0.60 15.47 2.79
CA TYR A 356 -0.76 16.00 2.64
C TYR A 356 -1.51 16.00 3.97
N CYS A 357 -2.44 16.93 4.14
CA CYS A 357 -3.22 17.09 5.38
C CYS A 357 -4.09 15.85 5.66
N ILE A 358 -3.99 15.34 6.90
CA ILE A 358 -4.82 14.25 7.40
C ILE A 358 -6.15 14.85 7.87
N ASN A 359 -7.26 14.35 7.31
CA ASN A 359 -8.61 14.80 7.68
C ASN A 359 -9.36 13.79 8.55
N SER A 360 -9.03 12.49 8.48
CA SER A 360 -9.68 11.46 9.29
C SER A 360 -8.74 10.31 9.63
N LEU A 361 -9.01 9.66 10.77
CA LEU A 361 -8.15 8.65 11.36
C LEU A 361 -9.02 7.63 12.12
N LEU A 362 -8.87 6.34 11.81
CA LEU A 362 -9.59 5.25 12.47
C LEU A 362 -8.66 4.09 12.82
N SER A 363 -8.80 3.55 14.03
CA SER A 363 -8.31 2.21 14.37
C SER A 363 -9.31 1.17 13.87
N VAL A 364 -8.87 0.27 13.00
CA VAL A 364 -9.69 -0.83 12.45
C VAL A 364 -8.91 -2.12 12.65
N GLY A 365 -9.36 -2.98 13.58
CA GLY A 365 -8.56 -4.12 14.03
C GLY A 365 -7.18 -3.69 14.52
N ASP A 366 -6.14 -4.30 13.95
CA ASP A 366 -4.72 -4.00 14.22
C ASP A 366 -4.13 -2.83 13.40
N TYR A 367 -4.88 -2.27 12.44
CA TYR A 367 -4.35 -1.33 11.44
C TYR A 367 -4.95 0.07 11.55
N LEU A 368 -4.14 1.05 11.18
CA LEU A 368 -4.49 2.47 11.23
C LEU A 368 -4.93 2.94 9.84
N TRP A 369 -6.20 3.29 9.69
CA TRP A 369 -6.78 3.83 8.47
C TRP A 369 -6.71 5.36 8.51
N VAL A 370 -6.14 5.97 7.46
CA VAL A 370 -5.88 7.41 7.38
C VAL A 370 -6.53 7.98 6.12
N GLY A 371 -7.42 8.94 6.27
CA GLY A 371 -8.10 9.64 5.18
C GLY A 371 -7.54 11.05 4.98
N PHE A 372 -7.13 11.37 3.76
CA PHE A 372 -6.44 12.62 3.43
C PHE A 372 -7.32 13.65 2.73
N ASN A 373 -6.89 14.92 2.78
CA ASN A 373 -7.48 16.01 2.00
C ASN A 373 -7.35 15.82 0.47
N THR A 374 -6.52 14.89 0.01
CA THR A 374 -6.40 14.51 -1.41
C THR A 374 -7.48 13.54 -1.88
N GLY A 375 -8.35 13.04 -0.99
CA GLY A 375 -9.33 11.99 -1.31
C GLY A 375 -8.75 10.57 -1.31
N MET A 376 -7.49 10.40 -0.87
CA MET A 376 -6.84 9.09 -0.70
C MET A 376 -7.17 8.49 0.67
N ILE A 377 -7.23 7.15 0.75
CA ILE A 377 -7.15 6.39 2.01
C ILE A 377 -5.88 5.53 1.99
N TYR A 378 -5.20 5.49 3.13
CA TYR A 378 -4.06 4.62 3.39
C TYR A 378 -4.34 3.74 4.61
N ILE A 379 -3.79 2.51 4.62
CA ILE A 379 -3.83 1.60 5.76
C ILE A 379 -2.38 1.27 6.16
N TYR A 380 -2.05 1.51 7.42
CA TYR A 380 -0.71 1.28 7.96
C TYR A 380 -0.70 0.15 9.00
N ASP A 381 0.28 -0.75 8.87
CA ASP A 381 0.76 -1.55 10.00
C ASP A 381 1.67 -0.67 10.86
N VAL A 382 1.15 -0.34 12.04
CA VAL A 382 1.78 0.52 13.06
C VAL A 382 2.55 -0.25 14.12
N GLN A 383 2.64 -1.58 13.98
CA GLN A 383 3.35 -2.48 14.89
C GLN A 383 4.76 -2.81 14.39
N SER A 384 4.99 -2.73 13.08
CA SER A 384 6.31 -2.77 12.44
C SER A 384 7.09 -1.45 12.60
N TYR A 385 8.44 -1.50 12.58
CA TYR A 385 9.29 -0.30 12.42
C TYR A 385 10.33 -0.47 11.27
N PRO A 386 10.43 0.48 10.32
CA PRO A 386 9.45 1.55 10.05
C PRO A 386 8.04 0.96 9.84
N TRP A 387 7.01 1.80 10.01
CA TRP A 387 5.63 1.42 9.70
C TRP A 387 5.54 0.94 8.24
N ILE A 388 4.62 0.03 7.95
CA ILE A 388 4.44 -0.50 6.58
C ILE A 388 3.10 0.01 6.04
N VAL A 389 3.09 0.51 4.81
CA VAL A 389 1.84 0.81 4.09
C VAL A 389 1.31 -0.49 3.52
N ILE A 390 0.26 -1.03 4.14
CA ILE A 390 -0.42 -2.24 3.69
C ILE A 390 -1.24 -1.93 2.43
N LYS A 391 -1.89 -0.75 2.41
CA LYS A 391 -2.83 -0.39 1.35
C LYS A 391 -2.84 1.12 1.07
N GLU A 392 -2.95 1.52 -0.19
CA GLU A 392 -3.21 2.91 -0.61
C GLU A 392 -4.18 2.93 -1.79
N TRP A 393 -5.22 3.77 -1.77
CA TRP A 393 -6.09 3.94 -2.93
C TRP A 393 -6.78 5.31 -2.99
N LYS A 394 -7.18 5.69 -4.21
CA LYS A 394 -7.99 6.89 -4.47
C LYS A 394 -9.46 6.60 -4.13
N ALA A 395 -9.79 6.75 -2.85
CA ALA A 395 -11.13 6.53 -2.33
C ALA A 395 -12.17 7.47 -2.94
N HIS A 396 -11.87 8.78 -3.00
CA HIS A 396 -12.77 9.81 -3.53
C HIS A 396 -12.03 10.77 -4.46
N LYS A 397 -12.76 11.39 -5.39
CA LYS A 397 -12.20 12.44 -6.27
C LYS A 397 -11.82 13.70 -5.47
N THR A 398 -12.70 14.09 -4.56
CA THR A 398 -12.62 15.27 -3.67
C THR A 398 -12.13 14.90 -2.25
N PRO A 399 -11.81 15.90 -1.39
CA PRO A 399 -11.28 15.66 -0.06
C PRO A 399 -12.18 14.77 0.81
N ILE A 400 -11.58 13.89 1.62
CA ILE A 400 -12.31 13.17 2.67
C ILE A 400 -12.62 14.16 3.78
N VAL A 401 -13.87 14.20 4.23
CA VAL A 401 -14.31 15.05 5.35
C VAL A 401 -14.65 14.26 6.62
N GLY A 402 -14.78 12.93 6.51
CA GLY A 402 -14.92 12.05 7.67
C GLY A 402 -14.90 10.57 7.29
N MET A 403 -14.56 9.73 8.26
CA MET A 403 -14.64 8.27 8.19
C MET A 403 -15.31 7.75 9.46
N GLN A 404 -16.03 6.64 9.35
CA GLN A 404 -16.74 5.99 10.45
C GLN A 404 -16.54 4.46 10.39
N LEU A 405 -16.49 3.81 11.55
CA LEU A 405 -16.36 2.36 11.68
C LEU A 405 -17.64 1.77 12.31
N ASP A 406 -18.22 0.78 11.65
CA ASP A 406 -19.27 -0.08 12.19
C ASP A 406 -18.71 -1.48 12.46
N GLU A 407 -18.24 -1.69 13.69
CA GLU A 407 -17.93 -3.04 14.20
C GLU A 407 -19.21 -3.85 14.44
N THR A 408 -20.32 -3.19 14.78
CA THR A 408 -21.58 -3.85 15.10
C THR A 408 -22.28 -4.47 13.89
N GLY A 409 -21.85 -4.11 12.68
CA GLY A 409 -22.21 -4.77 11.44
C GLY A 409 -21.95 -6.27 11.47
N LEU A 410 -20.91 -6.75 12.16
CA LEU A 410 -20.66 -8.19 12.34
C LEU A 410 -21.80 -8.91 13.10
N LEU A 411 -22.56 -8.19 13.92
CA LEU A 411 -23.71 -8.72 14.67
C LEU A 411 -25.00 -8.71 13.83
N ARG A 412 -25.09 -7.87 12.80
CA ARG A 412 -26.36 -7.56 12.09
C ARG A 412 -26.40 -7.91 10.61
N VAL A 413 -25.26 -7.82 9.94
CA VAL A 413 -25.07 -8.03 8.49
C VAL A 413 -23.80 -8.83 8.17
N GLU A 414 -23.14 -9.37 9.20
CA GLU A 414 -21.92 -10.19 9.13
C GLU A 414 -20.72 -9.52 8.43
N LYS A 415 -20.65 -8.18 8.50
CA LYS A 415 -19.59 -7.36 7.90
C LYS A 415 -19.01 -6.37 8.90
N LEU A 416 -17.69 -6.23 8.95
CA LEU A 416 -17.02 -5.13 9.64
C LEU A 416 -16.83 -4.01 8.61
N GLN A 417 -17.51 -2.88 8.79
CA GLN A 417 -17.69 -1.89 7.72
C GLN A 417 -16.99 -0.59 8.07
N VAL A 418 -16.14 -0.09 7.17
CA VAL A 418 -15.63 1.29 7.26
C VAL A 418 -16.37 2.11 6.21
N ALA A 419 -16.88 3.28 6.56
CA ALA A 419 -17.48 4.20 5.60
C ALA A 419 -16.70 5.52 5.56
N SER A 420 -16.52 6.09 4.37
CA SER A 420 -15.88 7.40 4.16
C SER A 420 -16.80 8.35 3.39
N LEU A 421 -16.75 9.62 3.74
CA LEU A 421 -17.53 10.71 3.18
C LEU A 421 -16.61 11.74 2.51
N SER A 422 -16.92 12.11 1.26
CA SER A 422 -16.25 13.22 0.55
C SER A 422 -16.94 14.56 0.78
N GLU A 423 -16.21 15.64 0.48
CA GLU A 423 -16.73 17.02 0.51
C GLU A 423 -17.95 17.25 -0.39
N GLU A 424 -18.08 16.49 -1.49
CA GLU A 424 -19.22 16.53 -2.41
C GLU A 424 -20.44 15.70 -1.93
N GLY A 425 -20.36 15.04 -0.78
CA GLY A 425 -21.46 14.20 -0.26
C GLY A 425 -21.50 12.78 -0.82
N GLN A 426 -20.43 12.31 -1.48
CA GLN A 426 -20.30 10.90 -1.84
C GLN A 426 -19.89 10.08 -0.61
N ILE A 427 -20.61 9.00 -0.32
CA ILE A 427 -20.29 8.06 0.73
C ILE A 427 -19.99 6.70 0.12
N ILE A 428 -18.88 6.11 0.55
CA ILE A 428 -18.43 4.79 0.11
C ILE A 428 -18.21 3.90 1.33
N THR A 429 -18.60 2.63 1.22
CA THR A 429 -18.38 1.62 2.25
C THR A 429 -17.31 0.63 1.78
N TRP A 430 -16.40 0.30 2.69
CA TRP A 430 -15.21 -0.52 2.51
C TRP A 430 -15.26 -1.74 3.42
N ASP A 431 -14.68 -2.85 2.97
CA ASP A 431 -14.47 -4.02 3.81
C ASP A 431 -13.34 -3.76 4.81
N GLY A 432 -13.70 -3.59 6.07
CA GLY A 432 -12.76 -3.38 7.16
C GLY A 432 -12.01 -4.64 7.58
N LEU A 433 -12.44 -5.85 7.15
CA LEU A 433 -11.66 -7.08 7.31
C LEU A 433 -10.65 -7.31 6.18
N MET A 434 -10.83 -6.65 5.03
CA MET A 434 -10.05 -6.86 3.80
C MET A 434 -10.03 -8.34 3.35
N THR A 435 -11.22 -8.97 3.34
CA THR A 435 -11.46 -10.38 3.00
C THR A 435 -10.74 -10.83 1.72
N GLU A 436 -10.93 -10.07 0.64
CA GLU A 436 -10.36 -10.37 -0.69
C GLU A 436 -8.82 -10.30 -0.70
N ASP A 437 -8.22 -9.52 0.21
CA ASP A 437 -6.77 -9.43 0.35
C ASP A 437 -6.23 -10.58 1.21
N TRP A 438 -6.89 -10.90 2.34
CA TRP A 438 -6.54 -12.07 3.15
C TRP A 438 -6.61 -13.38 2.36
N ILE A 439 -7.68 -13.58 1.57
CA ILE A 439 -7.83 -14.76 0.70
C ILE A 439 -6.70 -14.79 -0.35
N ALA A 440 -6.37 -13.65 -0.96
CA ALA A 440 -5.29 -13.58 -1.95
C ALA A 440 -3.91 -13.93 -1.35
N ASP A 441 -3.61 -13.42 -0.15
CA ASP A 441 -2.36 -13.73 0.57
C ASP A 441 -2.26 -15.23 0.89
N GLU A 442 -3.34 -15.85 1.38
CA GLU A 442 -3.38 -17.29 1.69
C GLU A 442 -3.29 -18.17 0.43
N MET A 443 -3.93 -17.75 -0.68
CA MET A 443 -3.77 -18.43 -1.97
C MET A 443 -2.31 -18.40 -2.45
N ILE A 444 -1.57 -17.30 -2.24
CA ILE A 444 -0.14 -17.21 -2.58
C ILE A 444 0.70 -18.15 -1.73
N VAL A 445 0.38 -18.32 -0.43
CA VAL A 445 1.05 -19.32 0.43
C VAL A 445 0.83 -20.74 -0.11
N ARG A 446 -0.36 -21.03 -0.62
CA ARG A 446 -0.76 -22.33 -1.19
C ARG A 446 -0.49 -22.47 -2.70
N GLU A 447 0.36 -21.60 -3.30
CA GLU A 447 0.59 -21.59 -4.76
C GLU A 447 1.05 -22.95 -5.33
N LEU A 448 1.75 -23.76 -4.54
CA LEU A 448 2.27 -25.07 -4.93
C LEU A 448 1.17 -26.12 -5.18
N GLU A 449 -0.03 -25.94 -4.62
CA GLU A 449 -1.15 -26.88 -4.75
C GLU A 449 -1.86 -26.73 -6.10
N TYR A 450 -1.83 -25.53 -6.70
CA TYR A 450 -2.54 -25.21 -7.93
C TYR A 450 -1.68 -24.65 -9.08
N CYS A 451 -0.39 -24.38 -8.88
CA CYS A 451 0.50 -23.94 -9.96
C CYS A 451 1.52 -25.01 -10.37
N ASP A 452 1.73 -25.13 -11.68
CA ASP A 452 2.95 -25.74 -12.23
C ASP A 452 4.03 -24.65 -12.38
N PHE A 453 5.29 -24.99 -12.15
CA PHE A 453 6.40 -24.02 -12.22
C PHE A 453 7.47 -24.46 -13.22
N ARG A 454 7.98 -23.50 -14.00
CA ARG A 454 9.15 -23.70 -14.85
C ARG A 454 10.14 -22.54 -14.72
N ASN A 455 11.37 -22.79 -15.14
CA ASN A 455 12.39 -21.76 -15.19
C ASN A 455 12.53 -21.23 -16.61
N VAL A 456 12.65 -19.92 -16.75
CA VAL A 456 12.98 -19.24 -18.01
C VAL A 456 14.17 -18.31 -17.81
N LYS A 457 14.90 -18.06 -18.89
CA LYS A 457 16.12 -17.26 -18.90
C LYS A 457 15.87 -15.87 -19.47
N VAL A 458 16.38 -14.86 -18.78
CA VAL A 458 16.30 -13.45 -19.19
C VAL A 458 17.71 -12.89 -19.27
N LEU A 459 18.11 -12.37 -20.43
CA LEU A 459 19.35 -11.61 -20.61
C LEU A 459 19.01 -10.12 -20.71
N ILE A 460 19.59 -9.30 -19.83
CA ILE A 460 19.38 -7.84 -19.82
C ILE A 460 20.70 -7.16 -20.11
N CYS A 461 20.73 -6.26 -21.10
CA CYS A 461 21.84 -5.37 -21.41
C CYS A 461 21.43 -3.92 -21.10
N SER A 462 22.31 -3.18 -20.41
CA SER A 462 22.19 -1.73 -20.26
C SER A 462 23.45 -1.03 -20.75
N TRP A 463 23.30 0.08 -21.48
CA TRP A 463 24.44 0.87 -21.93
C TRP A 463 24.05 2.31 -22.27
N ASN A 464 24.66 3.28 -21.58
CA ASN A 464 24.69 4.66 -22.08
C ASN A 464 25.66 4.71 -23.28
N ILE A 465 25.18 5.12 -24.45
CA ILE A 465 25.92 4.97 -25.72
C ILE A 465 26.56 6.26 -26.24
N ASP A 466 26.48 7.38 -25.51
CA ASP A 466 27.09 8.67 -25.88
C ASP A 466 26.88 9.04 -27.37
N ALA A 467 25.62 8.97 -27.81
CA ALA A 467 25.15 9.21 -29.18
C ALA A 467 25.79 8.36 -30.31
N SER A 468 26.50 7.29 -29.96
CA SER A 468 27.17 6.39 -30.90
C SER A 468 26.22 5.77 -31.92
N LYS A 469 26.76 5.42 -33.09
CA LYS A 469 26.03 4.74 -34.18
C LYS A 469 26.39 3.25 -34.24
N PRO A 470 25.51 2.40 -34.79
CA PRO A 470 25.84 1.01 -35.08
C PRO A 470 27.12 0.85 -35.93
N ALA A 471 27.32 1.72 -36.92
CA ALA A 471 28.51 1.68 -37.78
C ALA A 471 29.84 1.93 -37.03
N GLU A 472 29.82 2.72 -35.94
CA GLU A 472 31.00 2.98 -35.12
C GLU A 472 31.35 1.76 -34.25
N LEU A 473 30.32 1.02 -33.82
CA LEU A 473 30.46 -0.27 -33.14
C LEU A 473 31.05 -1.35 -34.06
N GLU A 474 30.67 -1.36 -35.34
CA GLU A 474 31.19 -2.31 -36.34
C GLU A 474 32.59 -1.95 -36.84
N SER A 475 32.96 -0.66 -36.82
CA SER A 475 34.30 -0.22 -37.24
C SER A 475 35.43 -0.59 -36.25
N CYS A 476 35.11 -1.10 -35.06
CA CYS A 476 36.08 -1.50 -34.06
C CYS A 476 35.93 -2.97 -33.61
N SER A 477 37.06 -3.64 -33.42
CA SER A 477 37.10 -5.03 -32.95
C SER A 477 36.45 -5.21 -31.59
N ASP A 478 36.60 -4.22 -30.69
CA ASP A 478 36.01 -4.22 -29.36
C ASP A 478 34.46 -4.21 -29.40
N GLY A 479 33.84 -3.48 -30.33
CA GLY A 479 32.39 -3.39 -30.49
C GLY A 479 31.77 -4.69 -31.02
N ILE A 480 32.37 -5.27 -32.06
CA ILE A 480 32.00 -6.60 -32.57
C ILE A 480 32.18 -7.67 -31.47
N GLN A 481 33.30 -7.64 -30.76
CA GLN A 481 33.59 -8.61 -29.69
C GLN A 481 32.61 -8.46 -28.51
N PHE A 482 32.21 -7.24 -28.16
CA PHE A 482 31.18 -6.98 -27.15
C PHE A 482 29.87 -7.68 -27.51
N LEU A 483 29.30 -7.43 -28.70
CA LEU A 483 28.01 -8.01 -29.08
C LEU A 483 28.03 -9.53 -29.11
N LYS A 484 29.10 -10.11 -29.68
CA LYS A 484 29.31 -11.55 -29.67
C LYS A 484 29.30 -12.08 -28.23
N LYS A 485 30.13 -11.51 -27.35
CA LYS A 485 30.19 -11.89 -25.92
C LYS A 485 28.87 -11.66 -25.19
N LEU A 486 28.09 -10.63 -25.55
CA LEU A 486 26.79 -10.33 -24.96
C LEU A 486 25.78 -11.44 -25.28
N PHE A 487 25.54 -11.72 -26.55
CA PHE A 487 24.54 -12.71 -26.96
C PHE A 487 24.99 -14.17 -26.73
N GLU A 488 26.30 -14.44 -26.68
CA GLU A 488 26.84 -15.74 -26.28
C GLU A 488 26.95 -15.93 -24.75
N SER A 489 26.83 -14.86 -23.94
CA SER A 489 26.95 -14.94 -22.47
C SER A 489 25.94 -15.87 -21.81
N THR A 490 24.77 -16.03 -22.44
CA THR A 490 23.68 -16.88 -21.95
C THR A 490 23.30 -17.87 -23.03
N LYS A 491 23.41 -19.18 -22.74
CA LYS A 491 22.97 -20.21 -23.70
C LYS A 491 21.44 -20.18 -23.85
N SER A 492 20.97 -19.69 -25.00
CA SER A 492 19.57 -19.58 -25.41
C SER A 492 18.68 -18.93 -24.33
N PRO A 493 18.80 -17.61 -24.09
CA PRO A 493 17.80 -16.90 -23.29
C PRO A 493 16.39 -17.04 -23.89
N ASP A 494 15.36 -16.99 -23.07
CA ASP A 494 13.97 -16.99 -23.51
C ASP A 494 13.48 -15.56 -23.78
N ILE A 495 14.00 -14.59 -23.03
CA ILE A 495 13.80 -13.15 -23.21
C ILE A 495 15.18 -12.46 -23.31
N ILE A 496 15.33 -11.53 -24.25
CA ILE A 496 16.48 -10.62 -24.33
C ILE A 496 15.97 -9.18 -24.23
N VAL A 497 16.57 -8.38 -23.36
CA VAL A 497 16.24 -6.97 -23.14
C VAL A 497 17.48 -6.13 -23.42
N VAL A 498 17.35 -5.12 -24.27
CA VAL A 498 18.40 -4.14 -24.55
C VAL A 498 17.86 -2.75 -24.22
N GLY A 499 18.42 -2.13 -23.19
CA GLY A 499 18.14 -0.75 -22.80
C GLY A 499 19.33 0.16 -23.09
N PHE A 500 19.14 1.14 -23.98
CA PHE A 500 20.13 2.18 -24.22
C PHE A 500 19.73 3.52 -23.61
N GLN A 501 20.74 4.28 -23.22
CA GLN A 501 20.65 5.68 -22.80
C GLN A 501 21.52 6.56 -23.72
N GLU A 502 21.17 7.83 -23.86
CA GLU A 502 21.83 8.81 -24.75
C GLU A 502 22.05 8.34 -26.19
N ILE A 503 21.04 7.74 -26.83
CA ILE A 503 21.09 7.37 -28.26
C ILE A 503 21.29 8.58 -29.23
N ILE A 504 21.21 9.80 -28.71
CA ILE A 504 21.25 11.07 -29.43
C ILE A 504 21.97 12.11 -28.57
N ASP A 505 22.89 12.85 -29.21
CA ASP A 505 23.63 13.95 -28.60
C ASP A 505 22.70 15.17 -28.45
N LEU A 506 22.25 15.40 -27.20
CA LEU A 506 21.41 16.54 -26.82
C LEU A 506 22.23 17.77 -26.38
N GLU A 507 23.53 17.62 -26.13
CA GLU A 507 24.44 18.72 -25.76
C GLU A 507 25.12 19.36 -26.99
N SER A 508 24.91 18.78 -28.18
CA SER A 508 25.50 19.20 -29.45
C SER A 508 25.22 20.65 -29.79
N LYS A 509 26.21 21.53 -29.57
CA LYS A 509 26.17 22.93 -30.03
C LYS A 509 25.82 23.06 -31.52
N LYS A 510 26.19 22.08 -32.35
CA LYS A 510 25.83 22.01 -33.77
C LYS A 510 24.33 21.78 -34.00
N MET A 511 23.70 20.86 -33.26
CA MET A 511 22.25 20.65 -33.32
C MET A 511 21.53 21.89 -32.79
N THR A 512 21.93 22.42 -31.63
CA THR A 512 21.32 23.62 -31.04
C THR A 512 21.38 24.82 -31.99
N ALA A 513 22.54 25.09 -32.61
CA ALA A 513 22.69 26.18 -33.57
C ALA A 513 21.83 25.99 -34.83
N LYS A 514 21.77 24.76 -35.38
CA LYS A 514 20.96 24.46 -36.58
C LYS A 514 19.47 24.56 -36.30
N THR A 515 19.04 24.17 -35.10
CA THR A 515 17.65 24.27 -34.62
C THR A 515 17.26 25.73 -34.32
N MET A 516 18.18 26.57 -33.82
CA MET A 516 17.93 28.00 -33.57
C MET A 516 17.77 28.86 -34.84
N LEU A 517 18.22 28.38 -36.00
CA LEU A 517 18.00 29.03 -37.30
C LEU A 517 16.64 28.69 -37.94
N LEU A 518 15.83 27.85 -37.30
CA LEU A 518 14.53 27.38 -37.81
C LEU A 518 13.39 27.90 -36.94
N SER A 519 12.21 28.06 -37.54
CA SER A 519 11.00 28.31 -36.74
C SER A 519 10.69 27.11 -35.85
N LYS A 520 10.19 27.35 -34.63
CA LYS A 520 9.97 26.32 -33.60
C LYS A 520 9.31 25.04 -34.13
N LYS A 521 8.24 25.15 -34.93
CA LYS A 521 7.58 23.99 -35.56
C LYS A 521 8.46 23.19 -36.54
N LYS A 522 9.36 23.85 -37.29
CA LYS A 522 10.30 23.17 -38.21
C LYS A 522 11.46 22.53 -37.44
N ALA A 523 11.97 23.24 -36.43
CA ALA A 523 12.93 22.73 -35.45
C ALA A 523 12.45 21.44 -34.79
N ASP A 524 11.25 21.46 -34.18
CA ASP A 524 10.65 20.30 -33.51
C ASP A 524 10.45 19.11 -34.49
N LYS A 525 9.99 19.38 -35.72
CA LYS A 525 9.81 18.34 -36.75
C LYS A 525 11.14 17.68 -37.14
N GLN A 526 12.17 18.47 -37.46
CA GLN A 526 13.47 17.95 -37.87
C GLN A 526 14.18 17.21 -36.72
N MET A 527 13.99 17.67 -35.47
CA MET A 527 14.47 16.94 -34.30
C MET A 527 13.81 15.56 -34.22
N ASN A 528 12.48 15.48 -34.32
CA ASN A 528 11.73 14.22 -34.30
C ASN A 528 12.10 13.26 -35.46
N GLU A 529 12.35 13.78 -36.67
CA GLU A 529 12.81 12.98 -37.82
C GLU A 529 14.21 12.35 -37.56
N ASN A 530 15.18 13.14 -37.07
CA ASN A 530 16.50 12.63 -36.71
C ASN A 530 16.43 11.62 -35.56
N ILE A 531 15.57 11.88 -34.57
CA ILE A 531 15.28 10.97 -33.46
C ILE A 531 14.81 9.61 -33.98
N THR A 532 13.79 9.62 -34.84
CA THR A 532 13.20 8.40 -35.45
C THR A 532 14.24 7.60 -36.24
N LEU A 533 15.10 8.28 -37.02
CA LEU A 533 16.16 7.63 -37.79
C LEU A 533 17.19 6.91 -36.90
N ARG A 534 17.60 7.52 -35.78
CA ARG A 534 18.57 6.91 -34.85
C ARG A 534 18.01 5.66 -34.18
N TYR A 535 16.74 5.65 -33.79
CA TYR A 535 16.10 4.44 -33.27
C TYR A 535 16.01 3.34 -34.32
N LYS A 536 15.58 3.67 -35.55
CA LYS A 536 15.48 2.68 -36.62
C LYS A 536 16.82 2.00 -36.91
N LEU A 537 17.92 2.75 -36.99
CA LEU A 537 19.25 2.20 -37.22
C LEU A 537 19.67 1.20 -36.13
N TRP A 538 19.42 1.52 -34.86
CA TRP A 538 19.71 0.60 -33.75
C TRP A 538 18.74 -0.59 -33.70
N TYR A 539 17.46 -0.40 -34.00
CA TYR A 539 16.45 -1.46 -34.10
C TYR A 539 16.81 -2.50 -35.17
N ASP A 540 17.03 -2.05 -36.41
CA ASP A 540 17.37 -2.92 -37.55
C ASP A 540 18.65 -3.72 -37.24
N LYS A 541 19.66 -3.07 -36.63
CA LYS A 541 20.93 -3.71 -36.28
C LYS A 541 20.83 -4.69 -35.10
N LEU A 542 20.03 -4.41 -34.07
CA LEU A 542 19.82 -5.35 -32.97
C LEU A 542 19.15 -6.65 -33.45
N ILE A 543 18.21 -6.57 -34.40
CA ILE A 543 17.62 -7.76 -35.03
C ILE A 543 18.69 -8.59 -35.75
N GLU A 544 19.57 -7.93 -36.52
CA GLU A 544 20.69 -8.59 -37.21
C GLU A 544 21.60 -9.32 -36.23
N PHE A 545 22.05 -8.65 -35.17
CA PHE A 545 22.97 -9.24 -34.18
C PHE A 545 22.32 -10.35 -33.34
N VAL A 546 21.06 -10.20 -32.91
CA VAL A 546 20.32 -11.27 -32.21
C VAL A 546 20.24 -12.50 -33.11
N LYS A 547 19.87 -12.34 -34.38
CA LYS A 547 19.82 -13.44 -35.37
C LYS A 547 21.19 -14.08 -35.60
N GLN A 548 22.25 -13.28 -35.71
CA GLN A 548 23.61 -13.75 -35.98
C GLN A 548 24.21 -14.57 -34.83
N TYR A 549 24.13 -14.07 -33.59
CA TYR A 549 24.90 -14.62 -32.47
C TYR A 549 24.14 -15.66 -31.63
N THR A 550 22.81 -15.56 -31.52
CA THR A 550 22.04 -16.47 -30.65
C THR A 550 21.77 -17.85 -31.27
N LYS A 551 21.82 -17.97 -32.60
CA LYS A 551 21.51 -19.19 -33.37
C LYS A 551 20.13 -19.80 -33.05
N GLN A 552 19.15 -18.96 -32.71
CA GLN A 552 17.74 -19.34 -32.50
C GLN A 552 16.84 -18.28 -33.13
N GLU A 553 15.57 -18.61 -33.37
CA GLU A 553 14.58 -17.62 -33.83
C GLU A 553 14.03 -16.81 -32.66
N TYR A 554 14.13 -15.48 -32.76
CA TYR A 554 13.53 -14.51 -31.85
C TYR A 554 12.63 -13.56 -32.62
N GLU A 555 11.62 -13.05 -31.94
CA GLU A 555 10.72 -12.00 -32.42
C GLU A 555 10.77 -10.81 -31.45
N VAL A 556 10.66 -9.59 -31.97
CA VAL A 556 10.56 -8.39 -31.13
C VAL A 556 9.20 -8.40 -30.43
N LEU A 557 9.20 -8.33 -29.11
CA LEU A 557 8.01 -8.04 -28.31
C LEU A 557 7.70 -6.55 -28.30
N VAL A 558 8.72 -5.73 -28.04
CA VAL A 558 8.60 -4.29 -27.83
C VAL A 558 9.84 -3.58 -28.40
N SER A 559 9.62 -2.44 -29.05
CA SER A 559 10.65 -1.48 -29.42
C SER A 559 10.10 -0.07 -29.20
N ASP A 560 10.50 0.58 -28.11
CA ASP A 560 9.98 1.89 -27.70
C ASP A 560 11.10 2.84 -27.25
N ASN A 561 10.80 4.12 -27.12
CA ASN A 561 11.77 5.19 -26.95
C ASN A 561 11.28 6.43 -26.18
N LEU A 562 12.21 7.15 -25.55
CA LEU A 562 11.98 8.46 -24.95
C LEU A 562 13.22 9.34 -25.10
N VAL A 563 13.24 10.18 -26.15
CA VAL A 563 14.27 11.21 -26.46
C VAL A 563 15.72 10.70 -26.56
N GLY A 564 16.33 10.30 -25.44
CA GLY A 564 17.65 9.66 -25.39
C GLY A 564 17.60 8.18 -24.97
N LEU A 565 16.45 7.70 -24.48
CA LEU A 565 16.22 6.31 -24.07
C LEU A 565 15.68 5.48 -25.22
N PHE A 566 16.13 4.22 -25.31
CA PHE A 566 15.61 3.22 -26.23
C PHE A 566 15.53 1.86 -25.54
N THR A 567 14.42 1.15 -25.69
CA THR A 567 14.24 -0.21 -25.18
C THR A 567 13.80 -1.12 -26.30
N CYS A 568 14.54 -2.21 -26.52
CA CYS A 568 14.18 -3.28 -27.44
C CYS A 568 14.14 -4.62 -26.70
N ILE A 569 13.01 -5.30 -26.70
CA ILE A 569 12.79 -6.59 -26.04
C ILE A 569 12.45 -7.65 -27.09
N PHE A 570 13.17 -8.76 -27.04
CA PHE A 570 12.98 -9.94 -27.88
C PHE A 570 12.48 -11.10 -27.03
N ALA A 571 11.56 -11.90 -27.57
CA ALA A 571 11.23 -13.21 -27.05
C ALA A 571 11.68 -14.29 -28.04
N LYS A 572 12.14 -15.41 -27.50
CA LYS A 572 12.35 -16.62 -28.29
C LYS A 572 11.02 -17.06 -28.89
N LYS A 573 11.00 -17.40 -30.18
CA LYS A 573 9.76 -17.66 -30.93
C LYS A 573 8.88 -18.77 -30.35
N SER A 574 9.49 -19.79 -29.73
CA SER A 574 8.76 -20.87 -29.02
C SER A 574 7.99 -20.39 -27.77
N GLU A 575 8.34 -19.23 -27.26
CA GLU A 575 7.78 -18.64 -26.04
C GLU A 575 6.76 -17.54 -26.33
N LYS A 576 6.76 -16.96 -27.54
CA LYS A 576 5.87 -15.86 -27.93
C LYS A 576 4.39 -16.16 -27.67
N GLY A 577 3.91 -17.36 -27.99
CA GLY A 577 2.52 -17.79 -27.76
C GLY A 577 2.12 -17.94 -26.28
N LYS A 578 3.08 -17.85 -25.35
CA LYS A 578 2.87 -17.88 -23.89
C LYS A 578 2.94 -16.48 -23.26
N ILE A 579 3.19 -15.44 -24.06
CA ILE A 579 3.36 -14.06 -23.61
C ILE A 579 2.15 -13.26 -24.08
N ARG A 580 1.42 -12.71 -23.12
CA ARG A 580 0.17 -11.98 -23.30
C ARG A 580 0.22 -10.62 -22.61
N ASP A 581 -0.74 -9.77 -22.95
CA ASP A 581 -0.99 -8.52 -22.22
C ASP A 581 0.28 -7.63 -22.12
N THR A 582 0.86 -7.31 -23.28
CA THR A 582 2.10 -6.53 -23.38
C THR A 582 1.80 -5.05 -23.53
N ASP A 583 2.31 -4.22 -22.60
CA ASP A 583 2.11 -2.77 -22.59
C ASP A 583 3.41 -2.02 -22.26
N VAL A 584 3.46 -0.75 -22.68
CA VAL A 584 4.59 0.16 -22.42
C VAL A 584 4.08 1.45 -21.78
N ALA A 585 4.77 1.92 -20.75
CA ALA A 585 4.50 3.17 -20.06
C ALA A 585 5.79 4.01 -19.96
N ILE A 586 5.67 5.30 -20.23
CA ILE A 586 6.81 6.22 -20.33
C ILE A 586 6.71 7.29 -19.25
N LYS A 587 7.79 7.51 -18.48
CA LYS A 587 7.86 8.54 -17.44
C LYS A 587 8.98 9.53 -17.71
N LYS A 588 8.65 10.83 -17.78
CA LYS A 588 9.62 11.93 -17.90
C LYS A 588 9.97 12.46 -16.51
N THR A 589 11.25 12.68 -16.22
CA THR A 589 11.70 13.26 -14.94
C THR A 589 12.52 14.54 -15.10
N GLY A 590 13.16 14.76 -16.25
CA GLY A 590 14.03 15.90 -16.52
C GLY A 590 13.37 17.27 -16.32
N LEU A 591 14.10 18.22 -15.71
CA LEU A 591 13.63 19.57 -15.37
C LEU A 591 12.23 19.58 -14.72
N LYS A 592 12.11 18.91 -13.56
CA LYS A 592 10.85 18.72 -12.82
C LYS A 592 9.74 18.03 -13.63
N GLY A 593 10.10 17.18 -14.59
CA GLY A 593 9.17 16.44 -15.47
C GLY A 593 8.77 17.16 -16.76
N LEU A 594 9.29 18.37 -17.00
CA LEU A 594 8.98 19.15 -18.21
C LEU A 594 9.78 18.70 -19.44
N HIS A 595 10.93 18.05 -19.26
CA HIS A 595 11.81 17.63 -20.35
C HIS A 595 12.00 16.11 -20.37
N GLY A 596 12.06 15.53 -21.57
CA GLY A 596 12.14 14.08 -21.77
C GLY A 596 13.55 13.50 -21.84
N ASN A 597 14.60 14.29 -21.60
CA ASN A 597 16.00 13.85 -21.68
C ASN A 597 16.44 12.95 -20.51
N LYS A 598 15.65 12.91 -19.43
CA LYS A 598 15.78 12.00 -18.27
C LYS A 598 14.40 11.42 -17.95
N GLY A 599 14.36 10.18 -17.48
CA GLY A 599 13.11 9.46 -17.27
C GLY A 599 13.26 7.94 -17.34
N SER A 600 12.19 7.25 -17.72
CA SER A 600 12.17 5.81 -17.95
C SER A 600 11.19 5.37 -19.04
N ILE A 601 11.50 4.22 -19.63
CA ILE A 601 10.57 3.38 -20.40
C ILE A 601 10.36 2.13 -19.56
N ALA A 602 9.12 1.88 -19.15
CA ALA A 602 8.72 0.66 -18.47
C ALA A 602 7.90 -0.20 -19.43
N THR A 603 8.16 -1.50 -19.47
CA THR A 603 7.46 -2.47 -20.33
C THR A 603 7.00 -3.62 -19.47
N ARG A 604 5.71 -3.96 -19.52
CA ARG A 604 5.14 -5.09 -18.79
C ARG A 604 4.51 -6.12 -19.71
N PHE A 605 4.52 -7.37 -19.27
CA PHE A 605 3.76 -8.46 -19.88
C PHE A 605 3.52 -9.60 -18.89
N ILE A 606 2.55 -10.45 -19.20
CA ILE A 606 2.30 -11.70 -18.48
C ILE A 606 2.91 -12.84 -19.29
N TYR A 607 3.72 -13.68 -18.63
CA TYR A 607 4.40 -14.83 -19.23
C TYR A 607 3.95 -16.11 -18.51
N ASP A 608 3.28 -17.00 -19.25
CA ASP A 608 2.34 -17.98 -18.70
C ASP A 608 1.29 -17.27 -17.79
N ASP A 609 1.41 -17.39 -16.47
CA ASP A 609 0.60 -16.68 -15.47
C ASP A 609 1.44 -15.89 -14.45
N SER A 610 2.71 -15.60 -14.77
CA SER A 610 3.55 -14.69 -13.99
C SER A 610 3.63 -13.29 -14.62
N SER A 611 3.49 -12.25 -13.79
CA SER A 611 3.59 -10.86 -14.23
C SER A 611 5.03 -10.33 -14.15
N ILE A 612 5.50 -9.73 -15.25
CA ILE A 612 6.90 -9.26 -15.39
C ILE A 612 6.92 -7.81 -15.88
N CYS A 613 7.72 -6.96 -15.26
CA CYS A 613 7.99 -5.59 -15.68
C CYS A 613 9.49 -5.32 -15.86
N PHE A 614 9.86 -4.62 -16.92
CA PHE A 614 11.21 -4.17 -17.23
C PHE A 614 11.25 -2.65 -17.27
N VAL A 615 12.14 -2.03 -16.51
CA VAL A 615 12.36 -0.58 -16.51
C VAL A 615 13.76 -0.28 -17.04
N ASN A 616 13.83 0.49 -18.12
CA ASN A 616 15.04 1.17 -18.59
C ASN A 616 14.95 2.64 -18.18
N CYS A 617 15.91 3.16 -17.43
CA CYS A 617 15.91 4.55 -16.97
C CYS A 617 17.20 5.32 -17.25
N HIS A 618 17.09 6.64 -17.25
CA HIS A 618 18.20 7.57 -17.16
C HIS A 618 17.86 8.62 -16.09
N LEU A 619 18.51 8.54 -14.94
CA LEU A 619 18.23 9.38 -13.76
C LEU A 619 19.03 10.69 -13.74
N ALA A 620 18.72 11.58 -12.78
CA ALA A 620 19.41 12.85 -12.58
C ALA A 620 20.94 12.69 -12.38
N ALA A 621 21.72 13.40 -13.20
CA ALA A 621 23.18 13.33 -13.22
C ALA A 621 23.84 14.27 -12.19
N GLY A 622 25.10 13.98 -11.85
CA GLY A 622 25.93 14.84 -11.00
C GLY A 622 26.20 14.29 -9.60
N GLN A 623 27.36 14.62 -9.04
CA GLN A 623 27.90 14.01 -7.83
C GLN A 623 26.96 14.14 -6.63
N THR A 624 26.43 15.34 -6.37
CA THR A 624 25.62 15.67 -5.19
C THR A 624 24.13 15.36 -5.33
N GLN A 625 23.63 15.01 -6.52
CA GLN A 625 22.19 14.89 -6.81
C GLN A 625 21.54 13.57 -6.33
N ILE A 626 21.96 13.05 -5.17
CA ILE A 626 21.42 11.81 -4.56
C ILE A 626 19.91 11.96 -4.32
N LYS A 627 19.48 13.08 -3.73
CA LYS A 627 18.06 13.35 -3.44
C LYS A 627 17.21 13.45 -4.70
N GLU A 628 17.73 14.00 -5.78
CA GLU A 628 17.03 14.06 -7.06
C GLU A 628 16.89 12.67 -7.68
N ARG A 629 17.95 11.85 -7.70
CA ARG A 629 17.88 10.43 -8.13
C ARG A 629 16.88 9.61 -7.31
N ASN A 630 16.89 9.73 -5.99
CA ASN A 630 15.91 9.06 -5.11
C ASN A 630 14.47 9.49 -5.45
N THR A 631 14.28 10.78 -5.76
CA THR A 631 12.97 11.34 -6.13
C THR A 631 12.52 10.82 -7.50
N ASP A 632 13.43 10.71 -8.46
CA ASP A 632 13.13 10.16 -9.79
C ASP A 632 12.79 8.67 -9.73
N VAL A 633 13.55 7.89 -8.95
CA VAL A 633 13.23 6.49 -8.64
C VAL A 633 11.81 6.35 -8.08
N ALA A 634 11.43 7.18 -7.10
CA ALA A 634 10.08 7.16 -6.54
C ALA A 634 9.01 7.51 -7.59
N LYS A 635 9.19 8.58 -8.38
CA LYS A 635 8.26 8.94 -9.47
C LYS A 635 8.12 7.85 -10.54
N ILE A 636 9.17 7.07 -10.79
CA ILE A 636 9.16 5.98 -11.76
C ILE A 636 8.36 4.80 -11.21
N LEU A 637 8.61 4.38 -9.96
CA LEU A 637 7.92 3.24 -9.36
C LEU A 637 6.46 3.55 -9.00
N ASP A 638 6.20 4.75 -8.46
CA ASP A 638 4.92 5.14 -7.85
C ASP A 638 4.03 6.00 -8.77
N ASN A 639 4.51 6.41 -9.95
CA ASN A 639 3.72 7.21 -10.91
C ASN A 639 3.92 6.84 -12.39
N THR A 640 4.52 5.69 -12.71
CA THR A 640 4.44 5.11 -14.07
C THR A 640 3.17 4.26 -14.14
N VAL A 641 2.31 4.58 -15.09
CA VAL A 641 0.95 4.02 -15.20
C VAL A 641 0.79 3.34 -16.56
N PHE A 642 0.59 2.02 -16.55
CA PHE A 642 0.13 1.23 -17.68
C PHE A 642 -1.40 1.30 -17.79
N PRO A 643 -2.00 0.92 -18.92
CA PRO A 643 -3.43 0.60 -18.96
C PRO A 643 -3.78 -0.41 -17.86
N SER A 644 -4.81 -0.08 -17.07
CA SER A 644 -5.45 -1.04 -16.17
C SER A 644 -6.05 -2.15 -17.01
N ARG A 645 -5.86 -3.41 -16.61
CA ARG A 645 -6.44 -4.54 -17.35
C ARG A 645 -7.96 -4.50 -17.21
N GLU A 646 -8.67 -4.22 -18.30
CA GLU A 646 -10.14 -4.13 -18.34
C GLU A 646 -10.79 -5.48 -17.99
N ASN A 647 -10.93 -5.75 -16.68
CA ASN A 647 -11.94 -6.58 -16.06
C ASN A 647 -11.79 -6.50 -14.54
N ASN A 648 -12.75 -5.83 -13.88
CA ASN A 648 -12.86 -5.78 -12.42
C ASN A 648 -13.40 -7.11 -11.81
N SER A 649 -13.63 -8.14 -12.63
CA SER A 649 -13.83 -9.52 -12.18
C SER A 649 -12.52 -10.05 -11.62
N TRP A 650 -12.56 -10.36 -10.32
CA TRP A 650 -11.46 -11.03 -9.61
C TRP A 650 -11.02 -12.32 -10.31
N ASP A 651 -11.97 -13.03 -10.93
CA ASP A 651 -11.80 -14.35 -11.56
C ASP A 651 -10.81 -14.37 -12.76
N ASP A 652 -10.65 -13.25 -13.47
CA ASP A 652 -9.75 -13.13 -14.65
C ASP A 652 -8.30 -12.71 -14.32
N ASN A 653 -8.11 -12.16 -13.12
CA ASN A 653 -6.84 -11.63 -12.62
C ASN A 653 -6.25 -12.46 -11.46
N GLU A 654 -7.00 -13.41 -10.93
CA GLU A 654 -6.64 -14.20 -9.74
C GLU A 654 -5.30 -14.94 -9.89
N GLY A 655 -4.33 -14.51 -9.09
CA GLY A 655 -2.99 -15.08 -9.00
C GLY A 655 -1.92 -14.42 -9.88
N VAL A 656 -2.27 -13.54 -10.83
CA VAL A 656 -1.28 -12.94 -11.77
C VAL A 656 -0.52 -11.77 -11.15
N PHE A 657 -1.21 -10.85 -10.48
CA PHE A 657 -0.63 -9.70 -9.78
C PHE A 657 -0.62 -9.99 -8.28
N ALA A 658 0.35 -10.82 -7.84
CA ALA A 658 0.37 -11.37 -6.49
C ALA A 658 0.58 -10.34 -5.37
N LEU A 659 0.95 -9.10 -5.68
CA LEU A 659 1.06 -8.01 -4.70
C LEU A 659 -0.22 -7.15 -4.60
N GLY A 660 -1.28 -7.58 -5.29
CA GLY A 660 -2.48 -6.79 -5.50
C GLY A 660 -2.30 -5.74 -6.61
N GLY A 661 -3.33 -4.93 -6.81
CA GLY A 661 -3.42 -4.02 -7.96
C GLY A 661 -4.10 -4.67 -9.17
N ASP A 662 -3.95 -4.03 -10.32
CA ASP A 662 -4.61 -4.34 -11.60
C ASP A 662 -3.63 -4.35 -12.79
N GLY A 663 -2.32 -4.35 -12.50
CA GLY A 663 -1.25 -4.26 -13.49
C GLY A 663 -0.98 -2.85 -13.99
N SER A 664 -1.67 -1.82 -13.47
CA SER A 664 -1.43 -0.43 -13.86
C SER A 664 -0.12 0.13 -13.30
N MET A 665 0.41 -0.38 -12.18
CA MET A 665 1.65 0.14 -11.57
C MET A 665 2.83 -0.84 -11.73
N VAL A 666 4.05 -0.29 -11.74
CA VAL A 666 5.30 -1.08 -11.88
C VAL A 666 5.41 -2.16 -10.80
N LEU A 667 5.10 -1.83 -9.55
CA LEU A 667 5.22 -2.73 -8.40
C LEU A 667 4.01 -3.66 -8.17
N ASP A 668 2.99 -3.63 -9.04
CA ASP A 668 1.92 -4.65 -9.03
C ASP A 668 2.41 -5.99 -9.60
N HIS A 669 3.56 -5.98 -10.29
CA HIS A 669 4.15 -7.12 -10.99
C HIS A 669 5.04 -7.96 -10.05
N GLU A 670 4.95 -9.29 -10.16
CA GLU A 670 5.72 -10.23 -9.32
C GLU A 670 7.23 -10.10 -9.50
N ILE A 671 7.66 -9.86 -10.74
CA ILE A 671 9.06 -9.76 -11.14
C ILE A 671 9.26 -8.38 -11.78
N VAL A 672 10.14 -7.57 -11.21
CA VAL A 672 10.50 -6.26 -11.77
C VAL A 672 12.00 -6.15 -11.95
N PHE A 673 12.46 -5.84 -13.15
CA PHE A 673 13.85 -5.48 -13.41
C PHE A 673 13.96 -3.96 -13.54
N PHE A 674 14.88 -3.35 -12.80
CA PHE A 674 15.13 -1.91 -12.84
C PHE A 674 16.57 -1.67 -13.26
N SER A 675 16.76 -1.11 -14.45
CA SER A 675 18.05 -1.04 -15.13
C SER A 675 18.24 0.28 -15.88
N GLY A 676 19.48 0.65 -16.16
CA GLY A 676 19.80 1.85 -16.92
C GLY A 676 21.03 2.58 -16.42
N ASP A 677 21.16 3.84 -16.84
CA ASP A 677 22.06 4.80 -16.22
C ASP A 677 21.36 5.42 -14.99
N LEU A 678 21.60 4.81 -13.83
CA LEU A 678 21.08 5.28 -12.56
C LEU A 678 21.89 6.45 -11.99
N ASN A 679 23.04 6.80 -12.58
CA ASN A 679 23.84 7.99 -12.30
C ASN A 679 24.33 8.17 -10.84
N TYR A 680 24.21 7.16 -9.97
CA TYR A 680 24.79 7.17 -8.63
C TYR A 680 26.31 7.07 -8.69
N ARG A 681 26.99 7.74 -7.75
CA ARG A 681 28.45 7.95 -7.78
C ARG A 681 29.14 7.35 -6.56
N ILE A 682 30.46 7.26 -6.59
CA ILE A 682 31.28 6.87 -5.44
C ILE A 682 31.63 8.14 -4.65
N ASN A 683 31.38 8.12 -3.33
CA ASN A 683 31.72 9.22 -2.42
C ASN A 683 33.11 9.03 -1.81
N LEU A 684 34.14 9.26 -2.64
CA LEU A 684 35.57 9.28 -2.29
C LEU A 684 36.30 10.35 -3.13
N PRO A 685 37.47 10.86 -2.67
CA PRO A 685 38.41 11.60 -3.50
C PRO A 685 38.82 10.79 -4.74
N ARG A 686 39.11 11.48 -5.86
CA ARG A 686 39.39 10.83 -7.15
C ARG A 686 40.56 9.86 -7.03
N GLU A 687 41.61 10.27 -6.35
CA GLU A 687 42.87 9.57 -6.14
C GLU A 687 42.63 8.24 -5.42
N LYS A 688 41.83 8.25 -4.34
CA LYS A 688 41.44 7.04 -3.60
C LYS A 688 40.56 6.09 -4.41
N VAL A 689 39.82 6.59 -5.40
CA VAL A 689 39.11 5.73 -6.34
C VAL A 689 40.06 5.05 -7.32
N PHE A 690 41.13 5.72 -7.78
CA PHE A 690 42.15 5.08 -8.62
C PHE A 690 42.95 4.02 -7.86
N GLU A 691 43.47 4.32 -6.67
CA GLU A 691 44.17 3.35 -5.82
C GLU A 691 43.38 2.04 -5.68
N ALA A 692 42.09 2.14 -5.31
CA ALA A 692 41.24 0.97 -5.13
C ALA A 692 40.84 0.27 -6.45
N ILE A 693 40.84 0.96 -7.59
CA ILE A 693 40.65 0.33 -8.92
C ILE A 693 41.90 -0.48 -9.32
N GLU A 694 43.09 0.07 -9.08
CA GLU A 694 44.38 -0.58 -9.38
C GLU A 694 44.57 -1.83 -8.51
N GLU A 695 44.25 -1.74 -7.21
CA GLU A 695 44.18 -2.88 -6.27
C GLU A 695 43.03 -3.86 -6.54
N LYS A 696 42.07 -3.48 -7.41
CA LYS A 696 40.79 -4.20 -7.63
C LYS A 696 39.95 -4.38 -6.37
N ASN A 697 40.10 -3.49 -5.38
CA ASN A 697 39.35 -3.48 -4.13
C ASN A 697 37.94 -2.88 -4.32
N PHE A 698 37.14 -3.55 -5.15
CA PHE A 698 35.78 -3.11 -5.47
C PHE A 698 34.84 -3.16 -4.26
N SER A 699 35.12 -4.04 -3.28
CA SER A 699 34.45 -4.07 -1.97
C SER A 699 34.51 -2.73 -1.25
N PHE A 700 35.71 -2.16 -1.11
CA PHE A 700 35.90 -0.85 -0.48
C PHE A 700 35.18 0.27 -1.24
N LEU A 701 35.23 0.25 -2.58
CA LEU A 701 34.50 1.22 -3.40
C LEU A 701 32.96 1.10 -3.23
N LEU A 702 32.42 -0.10 -3.07
CA LEU A 702 30.98 -0.33 -2.84
C LEU A 702 30.52 0.16 -1.45
N GLU A 703 31.37 0.10 -0.43
CA GLU A 703 31.10 0.75 0.86
C GLU A 703 30.94 2.28 0.71
N HIS A 704 31.48 2.86 -0.35
CA HIS A 704 31.41 4.28 -0.69
C HIS A 704 30.43 4.64 -1.83
N ASP A 705 29.87 3.65 -2.52
CA ASP A 705 28.85 3.82 -3.57
C ASP A 705 27.54 4.39 -3.00
N GLN A 706 27.02 5.43 -3.63
CA GLN A 706 25.80 6.10 -3.20
C GLN A 706 24.57 5.18 -3.29
N LEU A 707 24.42 4.37 -4.35
CA LEU A 707 23.26 3.48 -4.48
C LEU A 707 23.25 2.42 -3.38
N SER A 708 24.39 1.75 -3.18
CA SER A 708 24.60 0.77 -2.11
C SER A 708 24.33 1.37 -0.72
N LYS A 709 24.76 2.62 -0.47
CA LYS A 709 24.41 3.35 0.76
C LYS A 709 22.92 3.60 0.90
N GLN A 710 22.23 4.04 -0.16
CA GLN A 710 20.78 4.28 -0.10
C GLN A 710 20.00 2.98 0.14
N MET A 711 20.31 1.89 -0.57
CA MET A 711 19.66 0.59 -0.35
C MET A 711 19.85 0.08 1.08
N ASN A 712 21.08 0.12 1.60
CA ASN A 712 21.38 -0.43 2.91
C ASN A 712 20.91 0.47 4.07
N LYS A 713 21.19 1.79 4.00
CA LYS A 713 21.06 2.71 5.15
C LYS A 713 19.80 3.57 5.16
N ASN A 714 19.16 3.85 4.00
CA ASN A 714 17.93 4.65 3.94
C ASN A 714 16.69 3.73 3.94
N PRO A 715 15.82 3.74 4.97
CA PRO A 715 14.63 2.89 5.02
C PRO A 715 13.57 3.26 3.99
N GLY A 716 13.39 4.55 3.69
CA GLY A 716 12.39 5.07 2.76
C GLY A 716 12.83 5.08 1.30
N PHE A 717 14.02 4.54 0.99
CA PHE A 717 14.48 4.43 -0.40
C PHE A 717 13.69 3.34 -1.14
N ARG A 718 12.97 3.71 -2.20
CA ARG A 718 12.00 2.82 -2.87
C ARG A 718 12.62 1.56 -3.52
N LEU A 719 13.91 1.56 -3.86
CA LEU A 719 14.65 0.39 -4.35
C LEU A 719 15.27 -0.48 -3.23
N ARG A 720 15.05 -0.17 -1.94
CA ARG A 720 15.57 -0.94 -0.79
C ARG A 720 15.18 -2.43 -0.82
N SER A 721 14.05 -2.74 -1.44
CA SER A 721 13.50 -4.09 -1.58
C SER A 721 13.98 -4.85 -2.82
N PHE A 722 14.64 -4.15 -3.75
CA PHE A 722 15.29 -4.75 -4.89
C PHE A 722 16.62 -5.34 -4.45
N LYS A 723 17.08 -6.33 -5.19
CA LYS A 723 18.42 -6.92 -5.08
C LYS A 723 19.26 -6.48 -6.26
N GLU A 724 20.56 -6.40 -6.04
CA GLU A 724 21.56 -6.24 -7.09
C GLU A 724 22.60 -7.36 -6.93
N GLY A 725 23.17 -7.83 -8.03
CA GLY A 725 24.41 -8.61 -7.97
C GLY A 725 25.56 -7.71 -7.54
N VAL A 726 26.57 -8.26 -6.85
CA VAL A 726 27.76 -7.48 -6.45
C VAL A 726 28.56 -7.11 -7.71
N PRO A 727 28.81 -5.81 -8.00
CA PRO A 727 29.64 -5.39 -9.13
C PRO A 727 31.11 -5.78 -8.93
N ASN A 728 31.49 -6.96 -9.43
CA ASN A 728 32.88 -7.47 -9.39
C ASN A 728 33.73 -6.99 -10.59
N PHE A 729 33.47 -5.78 -11.08
CA PHE A 729 34.12 -5.17 -12.23
C PHE A 729 34.37 -3.68 -11.97
N ALA A 730 35.41 -3.11 -12.58
CA ALA A 730 35.75 -1.70 -12.36
C ALA A 730 34.64 -0.73 -12.82
N PRO A 731 34.54 0.47 -12.21
CA PRO A 731 33.54 1.48 -12.53
C PRO A 731 33.35 1.73 -14.04
N THR A 732 32.09 1.84 -14.47
CA THR A 732 31.68 1.90 -15.89
C THR A 732 31.80 3.28 -16.51
N TYR A 733 31.81 4.33 -15.67
CA TYR A 733 31.91 5.75 -16.02
C TYR A 733 33.08 6.39 -15.27
N LYS A 734 33.73 7.47 -15.72
CA LYS A 734 33.69 8.10 -17.05
C LYS A 734 35.00 7.85 -17.76
N TYR A 735 34.95 7.35 -18.99
CA TYR A 735 36.12 7.15 -19.85
C TYR A 735 36.34 8.32 -20.82
N ASP A 736 37.54 8.41 -21.38
CA ASP A 736 37.76 9.17 -22.63
C ASP A 736 37.43 8.23 -23.81
N PRO A 737 36.46 8.57 -24.69
CA PRO A 737 36.03 7.70 -25.78
C PRO A 737 37.18 7.20 -26.66
N GLY A 738 37.11 5.92 -27.05
CA GLY A 738 38.15 5.19 -27.77
C GLY A 738 39.28 4.63 -26.89
N THR A 739 39.35 5.00 -25.60
CA THR A 739 40.46 4.62 -24.71
C THR A 739 40.01 3.80 -23.50
N ASN A 740 40.97 3.28 -22.73
CA ASN A 740 40.74 2.74 -21.37
C ASN A 740 41.08 3.76 -20.26
N THR A 741 41.35 5.01 -20.63
CA THR A 741 41.70 6.09 -19.70
C THR A 741 40.42 6.69 -19.11
N TYR A 742 40.38 6.89 -17.80
CA TYR A 742 39.29 7.59 -17.13
C TYR A 742 39.44 9.13 -17.26
N ASP A 743 38.32 9.81 -17.45
CA ASP A 743 38.13 11.23 -17.83
C ASP A 743 39.33 12.15 -17.56
N THR A 744 40.06 12.52 -18.63
CA THR A 744 41.17 13.48 -18.59
C THR A 744 40.73 14.93 -18.86
N SER A 745 39.45 15.15 -19.17
CA SER A 745 38.89 16.49 -19.37
C SER A 745 39.05 17.39 -18.14
N GLU A 746 38.92 18.71 -18.33
CA GLU A 746 38.97 19.71 -17.24
C GLU A 746 38.03 19.39 -16.06
N LYS A 747 36.93 18.66 -16.30
CA LYS A 747 35.94 18.27 -15.29
C LYS A 747 36.39 17.11 -14.39
N LYS A 748 37.44 16.37 -14.78
CA LYS A 748 38.08 15.25 -14.05
C LYS A 748 37.10 14.37 -13.25
N ARG A 749 36.01 13.93 -13.88
CA ARG A 749 34.90 13.20 -13.24
C ARG A 749 35.37 11.90 -12.59
N THR A 750 35.29 11.81 -11.27
CA THR A 750 35.62 10.60 -10.49
C THR A 750 34.90 9.37 -11.04
N PRO A 751 35.58 8.21 -11.18
CA PRO A 751 34.94 7.00 -11.66
C PRO A 751 33.73 6.57 -10.81
N ALA A 752 32.72 5.97 -11.44
CA ALA A 752 31.49 5.53 -10.80
C ALA A 752 30.81 4.34 -11.53
N TRP A 753 30.05 3.54 -10.78
CA TRP A 753 29.07 2.59 -11.33
C TRP A 753 27.74 3.29 -11.56
N CYS A 754 27.66 4.07 -12.64
CA CYS A 754 26.45 4.75 -13.07
C CYS A 754 25.42 3.76 -13.64
N ASP A 755 25.88 2.84 -14.48
CA ASP A 755 25.08 1.80 -15.12
C ASP A 755 24.81 0.66 -14.15
N ARG A 756 23.53 0.28 -13.92
CA ARG A 756 23.14 -0.76 -12.95
C ARG A 756 21.99 -1.63 -13.45
N ILE A 757 21.86 -2.85 -12.91
CA ILE A 757 20.74 -3.78 -13.14
C ILE A 757 20.30 -4.38 -11.81
N LEU A 758 19.16 -3.92 -11.30
CA LEU A 758 18.51 -4.40 -10.07
C LEU A 758 17.29 -5.26 -10.41
N TYR A 759 16.86 -6.10 -9.48
CA TYR A 759 15.68 -6.95 -9.64
C TYR A 759 14.86 -7.10 -8.36
N PHE A 760 13.55 -7.25 -8.52
CA PHE A 760 12.56 -7.58 -7.51
C PHE A 760 11.88 -8.90 -7.89
N GLY A 761 11.42 -9.65 -6.88
CA GLY A 761 10.93 -11.03 -7.03
C GLY A 761 11.68 -11.98 -6.09
N THR A 762 11.34 -11.96 -4.80
CA THR A 762 12.04 -12.73 -3.76
C THR A 762 11.83 -14.23 -3.97
N ASN A 763 12.91 -15.02 -3.93
CA ASN A 763 12.93 -16.48 -4.11
C ASN A 763 12.44 -17.01 -5.47
N ILE A 764 12.08 -16.12 -6.41
CA ILE A 764 11.72 -16.47 -7.80
C ILE A 764 12.72 -15.99 -8.84
N VAL A 765 13.58 -15.02 -8.52
CA VAL A 765 14.68 -14.56 -9.40
C VAL A 765 16.04 -15.03 -8.87
N LYS A 766 16.83 -15.69 -9.73
CA LYS A 766 18.25 -15.98 -9.51
C LYS A 766 19.08 -15.31 -10.60
N GLN A 767 20.02 -14.45 -10.22
CA GLN A 767 21.03 -13.93 -11.15
C GLN A 767 22.09 -15.00 -11.44
N GLU A 768 22.38 -15.25 -12.72
CA GLU A 768 23.41 -16.20 -13.18
C GLU A 768 24.75 -15.49 -13.45
N HIS A 769 24.73 -14.25 -13.97
CA HIS A 769 25.93 -13.40 -14.07
C HIS A 769 25.62 -11.91 -13.91
N TYR A 770 26.66 -11.12 -13.64
CA TYR A 770 26.65 -9.65 -13.73
C TYR A 770 28.00 -9.20 -14.28
N SER A 771 28.02 -8.63 -15.49
CA SER A 771 29.24 -8.49 -16.29
C SER A 771 29.33 -7.14 -16.97
N ARG A 772 30.54 -6.59 -17.02
CA ARG A 772 30.92 -5.44 -17.86
C ARG A 772 31.58 -5.91 -19.16
N TYR A 773 31.47 -5.12 -20.22
CA TYR A 773 32.13 -5.35 -21.50
C TYR A 773 33.05 -4.19 -21.87
N GLU A 774 34.15 -4.50 -22.56
CA GLU A 774 35.21 -3.53 -22.91
C GLU A 774 34.98 -2.83 -24.26
N CYS A 775 33.73 -2.47 -24.56
CA CYS A 775 33.44 -1.61 -25.72
C CYS A 775 33.82 -0.16 -25.40
N LYS A 776 34.63 0.47 -26.25
CA LYS A 776 35.26 1.77 -25.95
C LYS A 776 34.62 2.97 -26.67
N ILE A 777 33.57 2.77 -27.48
CA ILE A 777 33.07 3.84 -28.35
C ILE A 777 32.33 4.97 -27.60
N SER A 778 31.92 4.71 -26.36
CA SER A 778 31.30 5.68 -25.43
C SER A 778 32.21 5.92 -24.21
N ASP A 779 31.98 7.02 -23.51
CA ASP A 779 32.54 7.28 -22.18
C ASP A 779 31.96 6.37 -21.06
N HIS A 780 30.94 5.56 -21.36
CA HIS A 780 30.43 4.46 -20.54
C HIS A 780 30.81 3.08 -21.10
N ARG A 781 30.90 2.08 -20.21
CA ARG A 781 31.07 0.66 -20.55
C ARG A 781 29.73 -0.10 -20.49
N PRO A 782 29.37 -0.91 -21.51
CA PRO A 782 28.16 -1.71 -21.46
C PRO A 782 28.19 -2.73 -20.32
N ILE A 783 27.02 -3.03 -19.75
CA ILE A 783 26.83 -4.08 -18.75
C ILE A 783 25.72 -5.04 -19.15
N SER A 784 25.76 -6.27 -18.62
CA SER A 784 24.64 -7.20 -18.68
C SER A 784 24.46 -8.01 -17.41
N GLY A 785 23.23 -8.45 -17.18
CA GLY A 785 22.89 -9.48 -16.22
C GLY A 785 22.07 -10.57 -16.88
N ALA A 786 22.42 -11.83 -16.63
CA ALA A 786 21.54 -12.95 -16.93
C ALA A 786 20.81 -13.40 -15.68
N PHE A 787 19.55 -13.78 -15.84
CA PHE A 787 18.67 -14.20 -14.76
C PHE A 787 17.93 -15.47 -15.16
N LYS A 788 17.86 -16.41 -14.23
CA LYS A 788 16.95 -17.54 -14.26
C LYS A 788 15.78 -17.20 -13.35
N ILE A 789 14.59 -17.04 -13.92
CA ILE A 789 13.37 -16.72 -13.19
C ILE A 789 12.43 -17.94 -13.17
N ARG A 790 11.82 -18.22 -12.02
CA ARG A 790 10.77 -19.22 -11.85
C ARG A 790 9.44 -18.54 -12.15
N ILE A 791 8.78 -18.95 -13.23
CA ILE A 791 7.43 -18.51 -13.61
C ILE A 791 6.42 -19.63 -13.36
N LYS A 792 5.16 -19.24 -13.18
CA LYS A 792 4.06 -20.15 -12.85
C LYS A 792 3.02 -20.24 -13.96
N ARG A 793 2.31 -21.36 -13.98
CA ARG A 793 1.12 -21.61 -14.79
C ARG A 793 0.01 -22.16 -13.89
N ILE A 794 -1.16 -21.54 -13.93
CA ILE A 794 -2.25 -21.80 -13.00
C ILE A 794 -3.15 -22.94 -13.51
N ARG A 795 -3.34 -23.98 -12.70
CA ARG A 795 -4.29 -25.07 -12.94
C ARG A 795 -5.66 -24.66 -12.39
N LYS A 796 -6.52 -24.10 -13.24
CA LYS A 796 -7.76 -23.43 -12.84
C LYS A 796 -8.74 -24.28 -12.01
N SER A 797 -8.82 -25.59 -12.22
CA SER A 797 -9.63 -26.50 -11.37
C SER A 797 -9.07 -26.58 -9.94
N HIS A 798 -7.79 -26.91 -9.80
CA HIS A 798 -7.12 -26.98 -8.49
C HIS A 798 -7.13 -25.61 -7.78
N GLN A 799 -7.03 -24.50 -8.53
CA GLN A 799 -7.15 -23.15 -7.96
C GLN A 799 -8.52 -22.95 -7.31
N ALA A 800 -9.61 -23.41 -7.93
CA ALA A 800 -10.95 -23.31 -7.38
C ALA A 800 -11.15 -24.19 -6.13
N GLU A 801 -10.60 -25.41 -6.13
CA GLU A 801 -10.65 -26.32 -4.97
C GLU A 801 -9.90 -25.74 -3.75
N VAL A 802 -8.66 -25.29 -3.95
CA VAL A 802 -7.83 -24.65 -2.89
C VAL A 802 -8.52 -23.40 -2.35
N LYS A 803 -9.12 -22.60 -3.23
CA LYS A 803 -9.87 -21.38 -2.90
C LYS A 803 -11.12 -21.65 -2.07
N GLU A 804 -11.91 -22.67 -2.40
CA GLU A 804 -13.06 -23.07 -1.59
C GLU A 804 -12.65 -23.42 -0.16
N ASP A 805 -11.51 -24.12 0.00
CA ASP A 805 -10.91 -24.41 1.30
C ASP A 805 -10.41 -23.16 2.04
N VAL A 806 -9.77 -22.22 1.34
CA VAL A 806 -9.33 -20.94 1.93
C VAL A 806 -10.54 -20.11 2.38
N GLU A 807 -11.59 -20.03 1.58
CA GLU A 807 -12.85 -19.37 1.94
C GLU A 807 -13.55 -20.04 3.12
N ARG A 808 -13.45 -21.38 3.25
CA ARG A 808 -13.93 -22.13 4.42
C ARG A 808 -13.15 -21.78 5.68
N ILE A 809 -11.81 -21.69 5.62
CA ILE A 809 -10.97 -21.25 6.74
C ILE A 809 -11.30 -19.80 7.14
N TRP A 810 -11.52 -18.91 6.16
CA TRP A 810 -11.91 -17.52 6.41
C TRP A 810 -13.26 -17.41 7.13
N LYS A 811 -14.25 -18.22 6.76
CA LYS A 811 -15.57 -18.27 7.43
C LYS A 811 -15.44 -18.61 8.92
N GLU A 812 -14.55 -19.53 9.30
CA GLU A 812 -14.28 -19.81 10.73
C GLU A 812 -13.63 -18.62 11.43
N LYS A 813 -12.62 -17.99 10.81
CA LYS A 813 -11.98 -16.76 11.35
C LYS A 813 -12.99 -15.62 11.57
N ILE A 814 -13.97 -15.45 10.68
CA ILE A 814 -15.06 -14.47 10.87
C ILE A 814 -15.88 -14.78 12.13
N LYS A 815 -16.16 -16.06 12.43
CA LYS A 815 -16.90 -16.44 13.65
C LYS A 815 -16.14 -16.05 14.91
N ASP A 816 -14.83 -16.28 14.96
CA ASP A 816 -13.98 -15.86 16.08
C ASP A 816 -14.03 -14.35 16.29
N LYS A 817 -13.93 -13.57 15.20
CA LYS A 817 -14.03 -12.10 15.29
C LYS A 817 -15.43 -11.64 15.72
N LYS A 818 -16.47 -12.32 15.25
CA LYS A 818 -17.85 -12.08 15.66
C LYS A 818 -18.03 -12.33 17.17
N ARG A 819 -17.44 -13.39 17.73
CA ARG A 819 -17.43 -13.67 19.18
C ARG A 819 -16.71 -12.58 19.97
N GLU A 820 -15.55 -12.11 19.51
CA GLU A 820 -14.85 -10.97 20.14
C GLU A 820 -15.74 -9.71 20.20
N ILE A 821 -16.42 -9.37 19.08
CA ILE A 821 -17.31 -8.21 19.02
C ILE A 821 -18.58 -8.41 19.86
N MET A 822 -19.12 -9.63 19.97
CA MET A 822 -20.21 -9.93 20.91
C MET A 822 -19.81 -9.61 22.35
N ILE A 823 -18.65 -10.10 22.82
CA ILE A 823 -18.13 -9.82 24.17
C ILE A 823 -17.91 -8.32 24.37
N LYS A 824 -17.29 -7.64 23.39
CA LYS A 824 -17.08 -6.18 23.41
C LYS A 824 -18.39 -5.40 23.51
N TRP A 825 -19.44 -5.84 22.81
CA TRP A 825 -20.76 -5.21 22.81
C TRP A 825 -21.52 -5.47 24.13
N ILE A 826 -21.46 -6.68 24.69
CA ILE A 826 -22.03 -7.00 26.02
C ILE A 826 -21.38 -6.11 27.10
N LYS A 827 -20.05 -6.00 27.09
CA LYS A 827 -19.31 -5.07 27.97
C LYS A 827 -19.75 -3.62 27.79
N GLY A 828 -19.96 -3.20 26.54
CA GLY A 828 -20.49 -1.88 26.19
C GLY A 828 -21.92 -1.60 26.70
N CYS A 829 -22.65 -2.64 27.12
CA CYS A 829 -23.99 -2.57 27.69
C CYS A 829 -24.01 -2.56 29.24
N GLY A 830 -22.84 -2.58 29.89
CA GLY A 830 -22.67 -2.44 31.34
C GLY A 830 -22.31 -3.72 32.10
N TRP A 831 -22.34 -4.89 31.46
CA TRP A 831 -21.94 -6.16 32.10
C TRP A 831 -20.43 -6.36 32.09
N ASP A 832 -19.91 -7.15 33.04
CA ASP A 832 -18.48 -7.47 33.11
C ASP A 832 -18.05 -8.50 32.04
N GLU A 833 -16.74 -8.59 31.80
CA GLU A 833 -16.16 -9.46 30.77
C GLU A 833 -16.26 -10.95 31.08
N GLN A 834 -16.16 -11.35 32.35
CA GLN A 834 -16.19 -12.76 32.74
C GLN A 834 -17.62 -13.31 32.65
N SER A 835 -18.61 -12.54 33.09
CA SER A 835 -20.03 -12.87 32.90
C SER A 835 -20.43 -12.86 31.44
N ALA A 836 -19.93 -11.91 30.64
CA ALA A 836 -20.15 -11.88 29.19
C ALA A 836 -19.63 -13.15 28.50
N ILE A 837 -18.38 -13.55 28.78
CA ILE A 837 -17.77 -14.76 28.19
C ILE A 837 -18.53 -16.01 28.62
N ARG A 838 -18.67 -16.22 29.94
CA ARG A 838 -19.34 -17.40 30.52
C ARG A 838 -20.74 -17.58 29.94
N THR A 839 -21.57 -16.54 29.98
CA THR A 839 -22.98 -16.67 29.57
C THR A 839 -23.15 -16.69 28.05
N LEU A 840 -22.20 -16.17 27.28
CA LEU A 840 -22.18 -16.36 25.82
C LEU A 840 -21.82 -17.81 25.45
N ASP A 841 -20.88 -18.42 26.16
CA ASP A 841 -20.49 -19.82 25.94
C ASP A 841 -21.57 -20.80 26.44
N GLU A 842 -22.20 -20.54 27.59
CA GLU A 842 -23.40 -21.26 28.10
C GLU A 842 -24.54 -21.27 27.07
N ASN A 843 -24.68 -20.19 26.28
CA ASN A 843 -25.70 -20.02 25.24
C ASN A 843 -25.21 -20.34 23.81
N TYR A 844 -24.07 -21.02 23.65
CA TYR A 844 -23.52 -21.43 22.35
C TYR A 844 -23.37 -20.28 21.34
N GLY A 845 -23.04 -19.08 21.81
CA GLY A 845 -22.90 -17.88 20.97
C GLY A 845 -24.22 -17.15 20.62
N ASP A 846 -25.37 -17.59 21.17
CA ASP A 846 -26.64 -16.89 20.99
C ASP A 846 -26.66 -15.60 21.83
N LEU A 847 -26.25 -14.49 21.20
CA LEU A 847 -26.18 -13.17 21.83
C LEU A 847 -27.53 -12.72 22.43
N ARG A 848 -28.67 -13.13 21.86
CA ARG A 848 -29.98 -12.71 22.39
C ARG A 848 -30.29 -13.44 23.69
N LYS A 849 -30.16 -14.76 23.72
CA LYS A 849 -30.34 -15.53 24.96
C LYS A 849 -29.35 -15.09 26.04
N THR A 850 -28.09 -14.85 25.65
CA THR A 850 -27.04 -14.33 26.53
C THR A 850 -27.48 -13.06 27.24
N VAL A 851 -28.03 -12.09 26.49
CA VAL A 851 -28.52 -10.82 27.04
C VAL A 851 -29.77 -10.99 27.89
N ASP A 852 -30.71 -11.84 27.46
CA ASP A 852 -31.94 -12.10 28.22
C ASP A 852 -31.66 -12.84 29.55
N GLU A 853 -30.59 -13.63 29.61
CA GLU A 853 -30.10 -14.27 30.84
C GLU A 853 -29.32 -13.30 31.73
N LEU A 854 -28.42 -12.49 31.16
CA LEU A 854 -27.70 -11.42 31.88
C LEU A 854 -28.60 -10.29 32.42
N LYS A 855 -29.88 -10.23 32.01
CA LYS A 855 -30.92 -9.36 32.60
C LYS A 855 -31.72 -10.02 33.72
N ARG A 856 -31.65 -11.34 33.86
CA ARG A 856 -32.34 -12.12 34.92
C ARG A 856 -31.43 -12.38 36.10
N LYS A 857 -30.13 -12.54 35.85
CA LYS A 857 -29.04 -12.54 36.83
C LYS A 857 -28.79 -11.11 37.31
#